data_AF-B0E8D5-F1
#
_entry.id   AF-B0E8D5-F1
#
_cell.length_a   1.000
_cell.length_b   1.000
_cell.length_c   1.000
_cell.angle_alpha   90.00
_cell.angle_beta   90.00
_cell.angle_gamma   90.00
#
_symmetry.space_group_name_H-M   'P 1'
#
loop_
_entity.id
_entity.type
_entity.pdbx_description
1 polymer ?
#
loop_
_entity_poly.entity_id
_entity_poly.type
_entity_poly.pdbx_seq_one_letter_code
_entity_poly.pdbx_strand_id
1 'polypeptide(L)'
;MKRKTITMIIDIEYDDMDVYLYDGNEYERVDRMKYLKEEEKKIIEEIISNDKKNVKIRKENIKGVEMMIKAESKLSMIFNNIKKEVEKKEENERTIICIPNGTSQGNERRIENSTKLGRLNNVQIIRKYHIIERIHSEEYNIETPILIIENTEITYGNIKKEKDKIIIRIINIIRTNNTTEENKEINRIITEEKEEKGIIINNKIKKGYKEENKINTKRWRYKEISEETYIKTIIEIIEKEEEYSEYSSEREMIINIKRIIYNNKINKGIIGKSNLGYNEIMITSKYFNDIKDFINLEIGIKRFQRNMERFHFNPIPLNEYSRRFFPNIETFHIYNKNDKTFDDGRIFKTIIWYTVDYSTYLFEKEQGNICKNIEYTQYDRNKYGNIIPPEVKSLEQNCFYNCKNLTSIDIPTTITSLGNKCFGECNYLNLITIPTSVSKIGKECFNNCSSLKIINIPSSVRELCENCFNGCETLRTITIPPSVIELGTGCFRECTLLRNITIPTSVTKIGRECFSWCGSLQSITIPSSISELGYECFHRMTSLTKIVLPETIMKLGERCFIWCSSLSEINIPKSITEIGNECFECCFSLTEIDIPTTISKLGDKCFLECSSLTKINIPTSVTEIGDECFKNCVSLTHINIPTSIKLIKNNIFDGCTSLTNVNTQIQTLSVDDYLDEYKKLTSVIIPTNITRLEENYFSEYLLLKEIILPSTITSIGNSCFSRCTSLTNINLPSSLRELGDYCFECCSSLKSIIIPTTVSRIGKWCFYECRSLVNVNIPTTIKEIGHCYFGACLSLTSITIPQSVSKIGDWCFYDCTSLTNTDIPSTVKEIGNSCFSSCVSLTSINIPSTISKIGNECLFKCTSLVDIDIDTVQFISEDRIFMNEPVLVSIEIPENLKLINKRDFIKQGIDEFIIPQSITELGDNCFYKCKTLTSINIPITINKIGDNCFNKCISLKSITIPTSISKIPDSCFEYCSLLTEINIPTSISEIGNYCF
;
A
#
# COMPACT_ATOMS: atom_id res chain seq x y z
N MET A 1 -0.91 -14.17 -55.90
CA MET A 1 -1.94 -13.12 -55.71
C MET A 1 -2.71 -13.39 -54.42
N LYS A 2 -2.93 -12.31 -53.66
CA LYS A 2 -3.83 -12.11 -52.50
C LYS A 2 -3.44 -12.66 -51.10
N ARG A 3 -2.78 -11.74 -50.38
CA ARG A 3 -2.88 -11.33 -48.96
C ARG A 3 -2.58 -12.36 -47.85
N LYS A 4 -1.28 -12.43 -47.51
CA LYS A 4 -0.78 -12.78 -46.17
C LYS A 4 -0.75 -11.52 -45.30
N THR A 5 -1.30 -11.58 -44.10
CA THR A 5 -1.04 -10.60 -43.04
C THR A 5 0.19 -11.08 -42.29
N ILE A 6 1.29 -10.33 -42.40
CA ILE A 6 2.52 -10.50 -41.64
C ILE A 6 2.43 -9.47 -40.51
N THR A 7 2.35 -9.92 -39.27
CA THR A 7 2.67 -9.09 -38.10
C THR A 7 4.10 -9.45 -37.69
N MET A 8 5.04 -8.59 -38.06
CA MET A 8 6.40 -8.57 -37.52
C MET A 8 6.34 -7.84 -36.18
N ILE A 9 6.65 -8.55 -35.09
CA ILE A 9 7.10 -7.96 -33.84
C ILE A 9 8.63 -8.00 -33.95
N ILE A 10 9.26 -6.82 -33.97
CA ILE A 10 10.71 -6.68 -33.88
C ILE A 10 11.00 -6.16 -32.48
N ASP A 11 11.59 -7.04 -31.67
CA ASP A 11 12.38 -6.72 -30.50
C ASP A 11 13.66 -6.01 -30.93
N ILE A 12 14.00 -4.89 -30.27
CA ILE A 12 15.39 -4.44 -30.14
C ILE A 12 15.57 -3.89 -28.71
N GLU A 13 16.39 -4.63 -27.95
CA GLU A 13 17.03 -4.28 -26.68
C GLU A 13 17.92 -3.04 -26.80
N TYR A 14 18.10 -2.29 -25.71
CA TYR A 14 19.34 -1.54 -25.49
C TYR A 14 19.73 -1.62 -24.00
N ASP A 15 20.90 -2.23 -23.80
CA ASP A 15 21.71 -2.27 -22.58
C ASP A 15 22.28 -0.89 -22.20
N ASP A 16 22.47 -0.73 -20.89
CA ASP A 16 23.58 -0.12 -20.14
C ASP A 16 24.16 1.30 -20.42
N MET A 17 24.39 1.95 -19.27
CA MET A 17 25.47 2.88 -18.89
C MET A 17 25.19 4.39 -18.78
N ASP A 18 25.46 4.86 -17.56
CA ASP A 18 25.67 6.23 -17.10
C ASP A 18 26.57 7.06 -18.01
N VAL A 19 26.15 8.29 -18.34
CA VAL A 19 27.05 9.44 -18.48
C VAL A 19 26.32 10.72 -18.07
N TYR A 20 26.69 11.28 -16.91
CA TYR A 20 26.54 12.70 -16.64
C TYR A 20 27.58 13.47 -17.45
N LEU A 21 27.14 14.40 -18.30
CA LEU A 21 27.96 15.48 -18.81
C LEU A 21 27.29 16.83 -18.55
N TYR A 22 27.89 17.52 -17.58
CA TYR A 22 27.82 18.94 -17.33
C TYR A 22 28.36 19.71 -18.55
N ASP A 23 27.66 20.75 -19.00
CA ASP A 23 28.31 22.01 -19.38
C ASP A 23 27.28 23.16 -19.42
N GLY A 24 27.78 24.37 -19.15
CA GLY A 24 26.99 25.56 -18.83
C GLY A 24 26.65 26.50 -19.99
N ASN A 25 25.99 27.60 -19.57
CA ASN A 25 25.94 28.96 -20.14
C ASN A 25 24.79 29.38 -21.07
N GLU A 26 23.93 30.24 -20.47
CA GLU A 26 23.65 31.66 -20.79
C GLU A 26 22.59 32.11 -21.84
N TYR A 27 21.76 33.09 -21.38
CA TYR A 27 20.89 34.10 -22.06
C TYR A 27 19.71 33.57 -22.94
N GLU A 28 18.47 34.09 -22.95
CA GLU A 28 17.93 35.44 -22.75
C GLU A 28 16.37 35.41 -22.52
N ARG A 29 15.80 36.47 -21.92
CA ARG A 29 14.35 36.70 -21.68
C ARG A 29 13.57 36.99 -22.99
N VAL A 30 12.25 36.70 -23.04
CA VAL A 30 11.10 37.64 -23.27
C VAL A 30 9.75 36.92 -23.54
N ASP A 31 8.73 37.38 -22.77
CA ASP A 31 7.26 37.44 -22.88
C ASP A 31 6.32 36.54 -23.75
N ARG A 32 5.28 36.05 -23.04
CA ARG A 32 3.80 36.07 -23.26
C ARG A 32 3.12 35.61 -24.58
N MET A 33 2.20 34.64 -24.35
CA MET A 33 0.82 34.49 -24.86
C MET A 33 0.51 33.99 -26.28
N LYS A 34 -0.42 33.01 -26.30
CA LYS A 34 -1.42 32.62 -27.33
C LYS A 34 -0.94 31.86 -28.58
N TYR A 35 -1.26 30.56 -28.65
CA TYR A 35 -2.36 29.98 -29.45
C TYR A 35 -2.23 28.44 -29.46
N LEU A 36 -3.35 27.76 -29.19
CA LEU A 36 -3.55 26.32 -29.39
C LEU A 36 -3.30 25.97 -30.87
N LYS A 37 -2.53 24.91 -31.17
CA LYS A 37 -2.36 24.38 -32.52
C LYS A 37 -3.36 23.25 -32.79
N GLU A 38 -4.00 23.36 -33.95
CA GLU A 38 -5.12 22.57 -34.50
C GLU A 38 -4.81 21.10 -34.84
N GLU A 39 -3.76 20.48 -34.31
CA GLU A 39 -3.41 19.08 -34.65
C GLU A 39 -4.04 18.05 -33.69
N GLU A 40 -4.48 18.44 -32.50
CA GLU A 40 -5.19 17.53 -31.56
C GLU A 40 -6.70 17.45 -31.82
N LYS A 41 -7.24 18.36 -32.65
CA LYS A 41 -8.69 18.43 -32.94
C LYS A 41 -9.11 17.46 -34.05
N LYS A 42 -8.19 17.12 -34.97
CA LYS A 42 -8.45 16.20 -36.10
C LYS A 42 -8.48 14.72 -35.71
N ILE A 43 -7.73 14.32 -34.68
CA ILE A 43 -7.66 12.92 -34.23
C ILE A 43 -8.94 12.51 -33.47
N ILE A 44 -9.62 13.47 -32.83
CA ILE A 44 -10.87 13.21 -32.08
C ILE A 44 -12.10 13.21 -33.01
N GLU A 45 -12.09 13.95 -34.12
CA GLU A 45 -13.19 13.97 -35.09
C GLU A 45 -13.21 12.72 -36.00
N GLU A 46 -12.08 12.03 -36.16
CA GLU A 46 -11.99 10.77 -36.91
C GLU A 46 -12.46 9.54 -36.11
N ILE A 47 -12.39 9.60 -34.77
CA ILE A 47 -12.85 8.53 -33.87
C ILE A 47 -14.38 8.50 -33.72
N ILE A 48 -15.07 9.61 -34.00
CA ILE A 48 -16.52 9.74 -33.79
C ILE A 48 -17.36 9.38 -35.05
N SER A 49 -16.72 9.09 -36.19
CA SER A 49 -17.42 8.88 -37.47
C SER A 49 -17.76 7.43 -37.83
N ASN A 50 -17.24 6.40 -37.15
CA ASN A 50 -17.48 5.00 -37.53
C ASN A 50 -17.93 4.17 -36.33
N ASP A 51 -19.23 4.12 -36.05
CA ASP A 51 -20.08 2.99 -36.43
C ASP A 51 -21.46 3.11 -35.76
N LYS A 52 -22.46 3.49 -36.56
CA LYS A 52 -23.88 3.44 -36.20
C LYS A 52 -24.42 2.09 -36.63
N LYS A 53 -24.50 1.12 -35.71
CA LYS A 53 -25.53 0.06 -35.74
C LYS A 53 -25.69 -0.58 -34.36
N ASN A 54 -26.94 -0.61 -33.90
CA ASN A 54 -27.45 -1.16 -32.62
C ASN A 54 -27.35 -0.27 -31.37
N VAL A 55 -28.13 0.82 -31.33
CA VAL A 55 -28.61 1.42 -30.07
C VAL A 55 -30.09 1.15 -29.92
N LYS A 56 -30.41 0.14 -29.10
CA LYS A 56 -31.69 0.01 -28.41
C LYS A 56 -31.42 -0.70 -27.10
N ILE A 57 -31.16 0.04 -26.02
CA ILE A 57 -31.49 -0.39 -24.66
C ILE A 57 -31.83 0.85 -23.84
N ARG A 58 -33.04 0.79 -23.29
CA ARG A 58 -33.58 1.70 -22.29
C ARG A 58 -32.79 1.56 -20.98
N LYS A 59 -32.72 2.67 -20.26
CA LYS A 59 -32.48 2.79 -18.80
C LYS A 59 -32.78 1.50 -18.04
N GLU A 60 -31.77 0.94 -17.39
CA GLU A 60 -31.77 0.55 -15.97
C GLU A 60 -30.43 -0.15 -15.63
N ASN A 61 -29.92 0.15 -14.44
CA ASN A 61 -28.84 -0.56 -13.73
C ASN A 61 -27.39 -0.38 -14.18
N ILE A 62 -26.77 0.74 -13.78
CA ILE A 62 -25.42 0.70 -13.19
C ILE A 62 -25.44 1.53 -11.89
N LYS A 63 -25.84 0.86 -10.81
CA LYS A 63 -25.28 1.10 -9.48
C LYS A 63 -23.90 0.47 -9.47
N GLY A 64 -22.90 1.19 -8.96
CA GLY A 64 -21.64 0.58 -8.54
C GLY A 64 -20.46 0.83 -9.48
N VAL A 65 -20.07 2.10 -9.63
CA VAL A 65 -18.65 2.48 -9.67
C VAL A 65 -18.55 3.80 -8.90
N GLU A 66 -18.39 3.69 -7.58
CA GLU A 66 -17.85 4.78 -6.77
C GLU A 66 -16.39 4.98 -7.20
N MET A 67 -16.13 5.99 -8.03
CA MET A 67 -14.79 6.54 -8.13
C MET A 67 -14.43 7.07 -6.73
N MET A 68 -13.47 6.40 -6.08
CA MET A 68 -12.85 6.81 -4.82
C MET A 68 -12.13 8.15 -4.99
N ILE A 69 -12.90 9.22 -4.94
CA ILE A 69 -12.43 10.58 -4.71
C ILE A 69 -12.36 10.73 -3.20
N LYS A 70 -11.16 10.97 -2.64
CA LYS A 70 -10.92 11.17 -1.19
C LYS A 70 -11.95 12.17 -0.63
N ALA A 71 -12.49 11.90 0.56
CA ALA A 71 -13.60 12.66 1.17
C ALA A 71 -13.36 14.20 1.21
N GLU A 72 -12.10 14.61 1.36
CA GLU A 72 -11.68 16.03 1.39
C GLU A 72 -11.88 16.75 0.05
N SER A 73 -11.71 16.06 -1.08
CA SER A 73 -11.86 16.63 -2.43
C SER A 73 -13.33 16.85 -2.85
N LYS A 74 -14.27 16.05 -2.35
CA LYS A 74 -15.72 16.25 -2.60
C LYS A 74 -16.28 17.46 -1.86
N LEU A 75 -15.86 17.65 -0.60
CA LEU A 75 -16.22 18.81 0.21
C LEU A 75 -15.71 20.10 -0.44
N SER A 76 -14.45 20.11 -0.88
CA SER A 76 -13.84 21.27 -1.55
C SER A 76 -14.57 21.68 -2.84
N MET A 77 -15.09 20.72 -3.62
CA MET A 77 -15.92 21.01 -4.80
C MET A 77 -17.28 21.63 -4.45
N ILE A 78 -17.95 21.11 -3.42
CA ILE A 78 -19.23 21.66 -2.92
C ILE A 78 -19.01 23.10 -2.41
N PHE A 79 -17.91 23.34 -1.70
CA PHE A 79 -17.55 24.67 -1.17
C PHE A 79 -17.25 25.69 -2.27
N ASN A 80 -16.51 25.32 -3.30
CA ASN A 80 -16.21 26.22 -4.42
C ASN A 80 -17.47 26.63 -5.21
N ASN A 81 -18.46 25.75 -5.28
CA ASN A 81 -19.74 26.05 -5.93
C ASN A 81 -20.62 26.99 -5.08
N ILE A 82 -20.68 26.80 -3.76
CA ILE A 82 -21.40 27.70 -2.84
C ILE A 82 -20.74 29.08 -2.85
N LYS A 83 -19.40 29.14 -2.79
CA LYS A 83 -18.63 30.40 -2.85
C LYS A 83 -18.93 31.16 -4.15
N LYS A 84 -18.91 30.49 -5.31
CA LYS A 84 -19.25 31.11 -6.60
C LYS A 84 -20.67 31.68 -6.65
N GLU A 85 -21.65 31.04 -6.03
CA GLU A 85 -23.04 31.53 -6.01
C GLU A 85 -23.25 32.68 -5.00
N VAL A 86 -22.48 32.72 -3.91
CA VAL A 86 -22.46 33.86 -2.96
C VAL A 86 -21.75 35.07 -3.59
N GLU A 87 -20.61 34.85 -4.25
CA GLU A 87 -19.86 35.90 -4.95
C GLU A 87 -20.66 36.51 -6.12
N LYS A 88 -21.49 35.72 -6.82
CA LYS A 88 -22.41 36.20 -7.86
C LYS A 88 -23.48 37.18 -7.37
N LYS A 89 -23.75 37.25 -6.06
CA LYS A 89 -24.81 38.09 -5.48
C LYS A 89 -24.31 39.40 -4.86
N GLU A 90 -23.01 39.71 -4.96
CA GLU A 90 -22.38 40.95 -4.47
C GLU A 90 -22.75 41.33 -3.01
N GLU A 91 -22.82 40.36 -2.08
CA GLU A 91 -23.06 40.63 -0.66
C GLU A 91 -21.78 40.39 0.18
N ASN A 92 -21.12 41.46 0.63
CA ASN A 92 -19.90 41.43 1.47
C ASN A 92 -20.16 41.29 2.99
N GLU A 93 -21.27 40.67 3.40
CA GLU A 93 -21.59 40.45 4.82
C GLU A 93 -21.67 38.96 5.18
N ARG A 94 -21.28 38.64 6.43
CA ARG A 94 -21.25 37.29 7.02
C ARG A 94 -22.52 36.51 6.65
N THR A 95 -22.37 35.46 5.84
CA THR A 95 -23.51 34.66 5.36
C THR A 95 -23.65 33.41 6.21
N ILE A 96 -24.82 33.25 6.83
CA ILE A 96 -25.14 32.08 7.66
C ILE A 96 -26.15 31.22 6.91
N ILE A 97 -25.77 29.97 6.64
CA ILE A 97 -26.60 28.99 5.95
C ILE A 97 -27.10 27.99 7.00
N CYS A 98 -28.40 28.00 7.25
CA CYS A 98 -29.07 26.99 8.09
C CYS A 98 -29.50 25.81 7.21
N ILE A 99 -29.07 24.60 7.57
CA ILE A 99 -29.48 23.37 6.87
C ILE A 99 -30.75 22.85 7.56
N PRO A 100 -31.91 22.77 6.88
CA PRO A 100 -33.15 22.34 7.54
C PRO A 100 -33.07 20.89 8.00
N ASN A 101 -33.35 20.68 9.30
CA ASN A 101 -33.40 19.37 9.94
C ASN A 101 -34.61 18.56 9.43
N GLY A 102 -34.36 17.43 8.80
CA GLY A 102 -35.39 16.47 8.39
C GLY A 102 -34.93 15.04 8.57
N THR A 103 -35.33 14.46 9.70
CA THR A 103 -35.37 13.03 10.08
C THR A 103 -34.37 12.07 9.40
N SER A 104 -33.30 11.76 10.16
CA SER A 104 -32.64 10.43 10.25
C SER A 104 -32.32 9.66 8.96
N GLN A 105 -31.84 10.32 7.92
CA GLN A 105 -30.95 9.73 6.91
C GLN A 105 -29.84 10.73 6.55
N GLY A 106 -28.59 10.28 6.59
CA GLY A 106 -27.36 11.08 6.63
C GLY A 106 -27.37 12.38 5.82
N ASN A 107 -27.10 13.49 6.52
CA ASN A 107 -27.09 14.86 6.00
C ASN A 107 -26.16 15.06 4.78
N GLU A 108 -25.11 14.25 4.63
CA GLU A 108 -24.18 14.31 3.49
C GLU A 108 -24.82 13.88 2.16
N ARG A 109 -25.64 12.81 2.15
CA ARG A 109 -26.28 12.28 0.92
C ARG A 109 -27.30 13.25 0.32
N ARG A 110 -27.93 14.11 1.14
CA ARG A 110 -28.94 15.08 0.68
C ARG A 110 -28.30 16.28 0.00
N ILE A 111 -27.17 16.77 0.53
CA ILE A 111 -26.38 17.83 -0.10
C ILE A 111 -25.89 17.36 -1.48
N GLU A 112 -25.29 16.16 -1.54
CA GLU A 112 -24.77 15.56 -2.78
C GLU A 112 -25.86 15.41 -3.87
N ASN A 113 -27.08 14.99 -3.49
CA ASN A 113 -28.21 14.85 -4.42
C ASN A 113 -28.80 16.19 -4.87
N SER A 114 -28.85 17.21 -4.01
CA SER A 114 -29.36 18.55 -4.36
C SER A 114 -28.42 19.30 -5.31
N THR A 115 -27.11 19.12 -5.16
CA THR A 115 -26.07 19.66 -6.07
C THR A 115 -25.98 18.91 -7.39
N LYS A 116 -26.24 17.59 -7.42
CA LYS A 116 -26.35 16.82 -8.68
C LYS A 116 -27.59 17.19 -9.52
N LEU A 117 -28.66 17.66 -8.89
CA LEU A 117 -29.94 17.98 -9.55
C LEU A 117 -30.14 19.48 -9.85
N GLY A 118 -29.15 20.34 -9.59
CA GLY A 118 -29.24 21.78 -9.84
C GLY A 118 -30.35 22.49 -9.05
N ARG A 119 -30.83 21.91 -7.93
CA ARG A 119 -31.93 22.44 -7.11
C ARG A 119 -31.39 22.99 -5.80
N LEU A 120 -30.70 24.13 -5.85
CA LEU A 120 -30.37 24.96 -4.68
C LEU A 120 -31.42 26.07 -4.43
N ASN A 121 -32.65 25.90 -4.91
CA ASN A 121 -33.72 26.90 -4.76
C ASN A 121 -34.23 27.07 -3.32
N ASN A 122 -33.79 26.21 -2.38
CA ASN A 122 -34.22 26.23 -0.97
C ASN A 122 -33.16 26.78 0.00
N VAL A 123 -32.03 27.32 -0.49
CA VAL A 123 -31.04 27.97 0.37
C VAL A 123 -31.50 29.40 0.66
N GLN A 124 -31.98 29.64 1.89
CA GLN A 124 -32.29 30.99 2.36
C GLN A 124 -31.05 31.63 2.98
N ILE A 125 -30.66 32.80 2.46
CA ILE A 125 -29.65 33.68 3.06
C ILE A 125 -30.33 34.40 4.22
N ILE A 126 -29.90 34.12 5.46
CA ILE A 126 -30.54 34.66 6.66
C ILE A 126 -29.68 35.80 7.23
N ARG A 127 -30.18 37.03 7.15
CA ARG A 127 -29.54 38.20 7.77
C ARG A 127 -29.63 38.11 9.30
N LYS A 128 -28.62 38.66 10.01
CA LYS A 128 -28.30 38.52 11.45
C LYS A 128 -29.51 38.56 12.43
N TYR A 129 -30.60 39.26 12.09
CA TYR A 129 -31.80 39.38 12.91
C TYR A 129 -32.82 38.22 12.78
N HIS A 130 -32.88 37.51 11.65
CA HIS A 130 -33.87 36.44 11.42
C HIS A 130 -33.49 35.09 12.03
N ILE A 131 -32.22 34.87 12.37
CA ILE A 131 -31.73 33.65 13.03
C ILE A 131 -32.35 33.53 14.44
N ILE A 132 -32.45 34.66 15.15
CA ILE A 132 -32.98 34.72 16.51
C ILE A 132 -34.48 34.41 16.50
N GLU A 133 -35.25 34.94 15.55
CA GLU A 133 -36.70 34.67 15.44
C GLU A 133 -37.01 33.21 15.08
N ARG A 134 -36.24 32.58 14.19
CA ARG A 134 -36.45 31.16 13.84
C ARG A 134 -36.09 30.19 14.96
N ILE A 135 -35.01 30.44 15.70
CA ILE A 135 -34.60 29.64 16.86
C ILE A 135 -35.58 29.83 18.05
N HIS A 136 -36.34 30.92 18.05
CA HIS A 136 -37.41 31.16 19.03
C HIS A 136 -38.75 30.49 18.71
N SER A 137 -38.93 29.92 17.50
CA SER A 137 -40.13 29.11 17.19
C SER A 137 -40.09 27.76 17.93
N GLU A 138 -41.20 27.37 18.56
CA GLU A 138 -41.27 26.36 19.63
C GLU A 138 -41.02 24.90 19.21
N GLU A 139 -40.57 24.61 17.99
CA GLU A 139 -40.48 23.24 17.44
C GLU A 139 -39.06 22.71 17.12
N TYR A 140 -37.98 23.31 17.64
CA TYR A 140 -36.62 22.80 17.40
C TYR A 140 -35.84 22.56 18.69
N ASN A 141 -36.04 21.38 19.29
CA ASN A 141 -35.24 20.86 20.40
C ASN A 141 -34.10 19.92 19.90
N ILE A 142 -33.58 20.17 18.69
CA ILE A 142 -32.61 19.32 17.99
C ILE A 142 -31.39 20.17 17.66
N GLU A 143 -30.17 19.68 17.92
CA GLU A 143 -28.91 20.28 17.45
C GLU A 143 -29.04 20.58 15.96
N THR A 144 -29.10 21.87 15.61
CA THR A 144 -29.26 22.28 14.22
C THR A 144 -27.87 22.58 13.66
N PRO A 145 -27.38 21.82 12.67
CA PRO A 145 -26.10 22.07 12.07
C PRO A 145 -26.14 23.38 11.28
N ILE A 146 -25.11 24.20 11.45
CA ILE A 146 -24.95 25.50 10.80
C ILE A 146 -23.61 25.57 10.08
N LEU A 147 -23.61 26.31 8.98
CA LEU A 147 -22.40 26.68 8.26
C LEU A 147 -22.32 28.21 8.24
N ILE A 148 -21.25 28.77 8.78
CA ILE A 148 -20.98 30.20 8.79
C ILE A 148 -19.83 30.45 7.82
N ILE A 149 -20.05 31.32 6.83
CA ILE A 149 -19.04 31.72 5.87
C ILE A 149 -18.69 33.19 6.14
N GLU A 150 -17.45 33.43 6.55
CA GLU A 150 -16.89 34.78 6.72
C GLU A 150 -15.59 34.88 5.93
N ASN A 151 -15.58 35.65 4.85
CA ASN A 151 -14.40 35.85 3.99
C ASN A 151 -13.73 34.52 3.56
N THR A 152 -12.48 34.28 3.95
CA THR A 152 -11.69 33.06 3.66
C THR A 152 -11.83 31.97 4.72
N GLU A 153 -12.74 32.13 5.68
CA GLU A 153 -12.96 31.17 6.77
C GLU A 153 -14.37 30.57 6.70
N ILE A 154 -14.44 29.25 6.77
CA ILE A 154 -15.69 28.50 6.89
C ILE A 154 -15.71 27.84 8.26
N THR A 155 -16.73 28.17 9.05
CA THR A 155 -16.93 27.59 10.38
C THR A 155 -18.13 26.66 10.35
N TYR A 156 -17.91 25.39 10.73
CA TYR A 156 -18.97 24.40 10.90
C TYR A 156 -19.25 24.17 12.38
N GLY A 157 -20.52 24.13 12.76
CA GLY A 157 -20.92 23.91 14.14
C GLY A 157 -22.39 23.55 14.31
N ASN A 158 -22.79 23.32 15.55
CA ASN A 158 -24.17 23.05 15.92
C ASN A 158 -24.70 24.14 16.83
N ILE A 159 -25.97 24.52 16.67
CA ILE A 159 -26.66 25.42 17.60
C ILE A 159 -27.63 24.61 18.47
N LYS A 160 -27.59 24.85 19.78
CA LYS A 160 -28.54 24.30 20.76
C LYS A 160 -29.05 25.40 21.69
N LYS A 161 -30.34 25.36 22.01
CA LYS A 161 -30.96 26.26 22.99
C LYS A 161 -31.04 25.58 24.35
N GLU A 162 -30.51 26.21 25.39
CA GLU A 162 -30.61 25.72 26.77
C GLU A 162 -31.12 26.82 27.69
N LYS A 163 -32.33 26.60 28.26
CA LYS A 163 -32.93 27.36 29.38
C LYS A 163 -32.73 28.89 29.34
N ASP A 164 -32.81 29.50 28.15
CA ASP A 164 -32.69 30.94 27.82
C ASP A 164 -31.34 31.43 27.23
N LYS A 165 -30.41 30.53 26.89
CA LYS A 165 -29.18 30.84 26.14
C LYS A 165 -29.09 30.05 24.84
N ILE A 166 -28.53 30.66 23.80
CA ILE A 166 -28.14 29.98 22.56
C ILE A 166 -26.67 29.60 22.68
N ILE A 167 -26.38 28.30 22.63
CA ILE A 167 -25.03 27.76 22.65
C ILE A 167 -24.67 27.34 21.22
N ILE A 168 -23.60 27.92 20.69
CA ILE A 168 -23.02 27.53 19.41
C ILE A 168 -21.77 26.71 19.71
N ARG A 169 -21.76 25.45 19.27
CA ARG A 169 -20.61 24.56 19.38
C ARG A 169 -19.93 24.51 18.03
N ILE A 170 -18.74 25.10 17.93
CA ILE A 170 -17.91 25.03 16.73
C ILE A 170 -17.23 23.66 16.72
N ILE A 171 -17.43 22.92 15.65
CA ILE A 171 -16.86 21.58 15.46
C ILE A 171 -15.57 21.68 14.65
N ASN A 172 -15.52 22.56 13.63
CA ASN A 172 -14.34 22.72 12.80
C ASN A 172 -14.28 24.10 12.14
N ILE A 173 -13.08 24.64 11.92
CA ILE A 173 -12.82 25.88 11.19
C ILE A 173 -11.88 25.57 10.04
N ILE A 174 -12.31 25.83 8.80
CA ILE A 174 -11.52 25.62 7.59
C ILE A 174 -11.13 26.99 7.03
N ARG A 175 -9.82 27.27 6.98
CA ARG A 175 -9.26 28.47 6.34
C ARG A 175 -8.85 28.14 4.91
N THR A 176 -9.46 28.78 3.92
CA THR A 176 -9.07 28.62 2.52
C THR A 176 -8.06 29.69 2.15
N ASN A 177 -6.78 29.49 2.49
CA ASN A 177 -5.65 30.05 1.75
C ASN A 177 -4.37 29.29 2.13
N ASN A 178 -3.84 28.57 1.14
CA ASN A 178 -2.58 27.82 1.21
C ASN A 178 -1.40 28.76 0.94
N THR A 179 -0.57 29.01 1.94
CA THR A 179 0.86 29.30 1.78
C THR A 179 1.63 28.57 2.89
N THR A 180 2.69 27.88 2.50
CA THR A 180 3.15 26.61 3.06
C THR A 180 4.23 26.75 4.15
N GLU A 181 4.12 27.66 5.11
CA GLU A 181 5.24 27.87 6.06
C GLU A 181 4.90 28.22 7.54
N GLU A 182 3.63 28.19 7.98
CA GLU A 182 3.28 28.59 9.36
C GLU A 182 2.47 27.55 10.18
N ASN A 183 2.48 26.27 9.82
CA ASN A 183 1.59 25.26 10.44
C ASN A 183 2.26 24.25 11.40
N LYS A 184 3.31 24.64 12.15
CA LYS A 184 3.86 23.79 13.24
C LYS A 184 3.81 24.37 14.65
N GLU A 185 3.38 25.62 14.84
CA GLU A 185 3.28 26.22 16.19
C GLU A 185 1.88 26.13 16.82
N ILE A 186 0.83 25.74 16.07
CA ILE A 186 -0.57 25.86 16.56
C ILE A 186 -1.13 24.58 17.21
N ASN A 187 -0.48 23.42 17.07
CA ASN A 187 -0.94 22.18 17.70
C ASN A 187 -0.36 21.90 19.09
N ARG A 188 0.28 22.89 19.73
CA ARG A 188 0.73 22.80 21.13
C ARG A 188 -0.20 23.48 22.14
N ILE A 189 -1.28 24.13 21.69
CA ILE A 189 -2.24 24.85 22.56
C ILE A 189 -3.50 24.02 22.87
N ILE A 190 -3.64 22.79 22.37
CA ILE A 190 -4.86 21.98 22.60
C ILE A 190 -4.50 20.67 23.28
N THR A 191 -4.00 20.72 24.53
CA THR A 191 -4.24 19.60 25.47
C THR A 191 -4.22 19.94 26.96
N GLU A 192 -4.09 21.20 27.38
CA GLU A 192 -4.27 21.57 28.80
C GLU A 192 -4.98 22.92 28.91
N GLU A 193 -6.31 22.88 28.92
CA GLU A 193 -7.19 23.74 29.75
C GLU A 193 -8.64 23.40 29.40
N LYS A 194 -9.09 22.26 29.94
CA LYS A 194 -10.47 22.15 30.39
C LYS A 194 -10.58 22.91 31.71
N GLU A 195 -11.70 23.60 31.85
CA GLU A 195 -12.35 24.07 33.08
C GLU A 195 -12.14 25.54 33.52
N GLU A 196 -13.18 26.31 33.17
CA GLU A 196 -13.86 27.37 33.93
C GLU A 196 -13.65 28.82 33.49
N LYS A 197 -14.65 29.34 32.75
CA LYS A 197 -15.60 30.32 33.31
C LYS A 197 -16.78 30.55 32.37
N GLY A 198 -17.97 30.16 32.86
CA GLY A 198 -19.25 30.45 32.24
C GLY A 198 -19.54 31.95 32.24
N ILE A 199 -19.98 32.46 31.08
CA ILE A 199 -20.59 33.78 30.98
C ILE A 199 -22.10 33.63 31.23
N ILE A 200 -22.56 34.21 32.34
CA ILE A 200 -23.98 34.42 32.65
C ILE A 200 -24.37 35.79 32.09
N ILE A 201 -25.27 35.79 31.10
CA ILE A 201 -26.04 36.99 30.75
C ILE A 201 -27.51 36.62 31.01
N ASN A 202 -28.05 37.19 32.10
CA ASN A 202 -29.47 37.21 32.42
C ASN A 202 -30.10 38.41 31.70
N ASN A 203 -31.12 38.18 30.88
CA ASN A 203 -32.02 39.25 30.44
C ASN A 203 -33.46 38.91 30.86
N LYS A 204 -33.90 39.49 31.98
CA LYS A 204 -35.29 39.92 32.16
C LYS A 204 -35.26 41.43 31.89
N ILE A 205 -36.15 42.03 31.11
CA ILE A 205 -37.54 42.32 31.49
C ILE A 205 -38.36 42.67 30.23
N LYS A 206 -39.64 42.28 30.25
CA LYS A 206 -40.69 42.63 29.29
C LYS A 206 -40.95 44.15 29.20
N LYS A 207 -41.08 44.61 27.95
CA LYS A 207 -42.03 45.59 27.37
C LYS A 207 -42.59 46.71 28.25
N GLY A 208 -42.44 47.95 27.76
CA GLY A 208 -43.48 48.98 27.92
C GLY A 208 -43.06 50.42 27.63
N TYR A 209 -43.37 50.88 26.41
CA TYR A 209 -43.69 52.26 25.99
C TYR A 209 -42.60 53.37 25.93
N LYS A 210 -42.43 53.85 24.68
CA LYS A 210 -42.23 55.22 24.17
C LYS A 210 -42.00 56.33 25.21
N GLU A 211 -40.89 57.07 25.09
CA GLU A 211 -40.80 58.39 24.42
C GLU A 211 -39.40 59.02 24.62
N GLU A 212 -39.05 59.94 23.72
CA GLU A 212 -37.77 60.64 23.62
C GLU A 212 -37.47 61.55 24.83
N ASN A 213 -36.20 61.58 25.29
CA ASN A 213 -35.32 62.77 25.25
C ASN A 213 -34.17 62.76 26.29
N LYS A 214 -32.98 63.13 25.79
CA LYS A 214 -31.89 63.91 26.40
C LYS A 214 -31.20 63.47 27.72
N ILE A 215 -29.92 63.09 27.54
CA ILE A 215 -28.69 63.42 28.29
C ILE A 215 -28.81 63.67 29.80
N ASN A 216 -28.12 62.84 30.62
CA ASN A 216 -27.42 63.36 31.81
C ASN A 216 -26.23 62.48 32.24
N THR A 217 -25.09 63.13 32.44
CA THR A 217 -23.80 62.57 32.90
C THR A 217 -23.81 62.28 34.42
N LYS A 218 -23.39 61.08 34.86
CA LYS A 218 -22.97 60.85 36.27
C LYS A 218 -21.75 59.91 36.38
N ARG A 219 -20.73 60.42 37.11
CA ARG A 219 -19.47 59.79 37.56
C ARG A 219 -19.66 58.42 38.20
N TRP A 220 -18.78 57.46 37.88
CA TRP A 220 -18.65 56.18 38.60
C TRP A 220 -17.45 56.22 39.57
N ARG A 221 -17.66 55.78 40.82
CA ARG A 221 -16.62 55.57 41.84
C ARG A 221 -16.15 54.11 41.78
N TYR A 222 -14.84 53.88 41.68
CA TYR A 222 -14.23 52.55 41.83
C TYR A 222 -14.13 52.14 43.32
N LYS A 223 -14.29 50.84 43.60
CA LYS A 223 -14.16 50.21 44.91
C LYS A 223 -12.68 49.87 45.15
N GLU A 224 -12.08 50.30 46.26
CA GLU A 224 -10.68 50.01 46.62
C GLU A 224 -10.44 48.49 46.77
N ILE A 225 -9.43 47.96 46.08
CA ILE A 225 -8.96 46.57 46.21
C ILE A 225 -8.05 46.51 47.46
N SER A 226 -8.20 45.47 48.30
CA SER A 226 -7.36 45.36 49.49
C SER A 226 -5.90 45.04 49.13
N GLU A 227 -4.99 45.73 49.79
CA GLU A 227 -3.54 45.61 49.59
C GLU A 227 -3.04 44.16 49.68
N GLU A 228 -3.64 43.36 50.58
CA GLU A 228 -3.31 41.96 50.79
C GLU A 228 -3.69 41.06 49.61
N THR A 229 -4.76 41.41 48.87
CA THR A 229 -5.18 40.68 47.66
C THR A 229 -4.23 40.97 46.49
N TYR A 230 -3.82 42.22 46.34
CA TYR A 230 -2.88 42.64 45.30
C TYR A 230 -1.48 42.03 45.50
N ILE A 231 -1.01 41.93 46.75
CA ILE A 231 0.25 41.27 47.12
C ILE A 231 0.21 39.77 46.79
N LYS A 232 -0.91 39.09 47.06
CA LYS A 232 -1.07 37.66 46.78
C LYS A 232 -0.96 37.35 45.29
N THR A 233 -1.59 38.17 44.45
CA THR A 233 -1.54 38.03 43.00
C THR A 233 -0.13 38.28 42.44
N ILE A 234 0.62 39.24 43.01
CA ILE A 234 2.01 39.47 42.62
C ILE A 234 2.92 38.29 43.02
N ILE A 235 2.73 37.71 44.21
CA ILE A 235 3.49 36.53 44.64
C ILE A 235 3.22 35.34 43.72
N GLU A 236 1.96 35.10 43.34
CA GLU A 236 1.58 34.05 42.39
C GLU A 236 2.14 34.27 40.97
N ILE A 237 2.35 35.52 40.54
CA ILE A 237 2.99 35.85 39.26
C ILE A 237 4.50 35.59 39.33
N ILE A 238 5.16 35.95 40.44
CA ILE A 238 6.61 35.75 40.65
C ILE A 238 6.96 34.27 40.82
N GLU A 239 6.12 33.49 41.51
CA GLU A 239 6.33 32.04 41.67
C GLU A 239 6.15 31.26 40.35
N LYS A 240 5.39 31.80 39.39
CA LYS A 240 5.23 31.21 38.04
C LYS A 240 6.40 31.51 37.09
N GLU A 241 7.13 32.61 37.26
CA GLU A 241 8.30 32.94 36.41
C GLU A 241 9.59 32.19 36.83
N GLU A 242 9.62 31.59 38.02
CA GLU A 242 10.78 30.83 38.53
C GLU A 242 11.05 29.54 37.74
N GLU A 243 10.04 29.02 37.02
CA GLU A 243 10.15 27.86 36.13
C GLU A 243 10.84 28.19 34.78
N TYR A 244 11.08 29.47 34.44
CA TYR A 244 11.47 29.87 33.07
C TYR A 244 12.71 30.80 32.93
N SER A 245 13.43 31.18 34.00
CA SER A 245 14.55 32.15 33.88
C SER A 245 15.95 31.51 33.67
N GLU A 246 16.63 31.89 32.58
CA GLU A 246 17.98 31.42 32.16
C GLU A 246 19.15 32.30 32.64
N TYR A 247 18.92 33.45 33.30
CA TYR A 247 19.97 34.41 33.68
C TYR A 247 20.28 34.45 35.19
N SER A 248 21.57 34.31 35.57
CA SER A 248 22.01 34.22 36.98
C SER A 248 21.80 35.51 37.80
N SER A 249 21.82 36.69 37.15
CA SER A 249 21.53 37.97 37.80
C SER A 249 20.07 38.12 38.22
N GLU A 250 19.14 37.50 37.49
CA GLU A 250 17.71 37.50 37.81
C GLU A 250 17.41 36.54 38.97
N ARG A 251 18.06 35.37 39.01
CA ARG A 251 17.98 34.43 40.16
C ARG A 251 18.51 35.03 41.45
N GLU A 252 19.65 35.71 41.44
CA GLU A 252 20.24 36.32 42.64
C GLU A 252 19.39 37.49 43.18
N MET A 253 18.67 38.17 42.28
CA MET A 253 17.71 39.20 42.62
C MET A 253 16.39 38.64 43.17
N ILE A 254 15.86 37.55 42.60
CA ILE A 254 14.70 36.80 43.13
C ILE A 254 15.03 36.22 44.51
N ILE A 255 16.26 35.72 44.72
CA ILE A 255 16.76 35.28 46.04
C ILE A 255 16.83 36.45 47.03
N ASN A 256 17.24 37.64 46.60
CA ASN A 256 17.24 38.84 47.45
C ASN A 256 15.82 39.31 47.80
N ILE A 257 14.87 39.25 46.87
CA ILE A 257 13.44 39.54 47.12
C ILE A 257 12.85 38.49 48.06
N LYS A 258 13.15 37.20 47.86
CA LYS A 258 12.77 36.11 48.80
C LYS A 258 13.39 36.31 50.18
N ARG A 259 14.65 36.76 50.28
CA ARG A 259 15.30 37.13 51.56
C ARG A 259 14.61 38.31 52.23
N ILE A 260 14.20 39.33 51.48
CA ILE A 260 13.45 40.49 52.00
C ILE A 260 12.05 40.06 52.48
N ILE A 261 11.35 39.21 51.73
CA ILE A 261 10.04 38.66 52.12
C ILE A 261 10.17 37.74 53.34
N TYR A 262 11.23 36.94 53.42
CA TYR A 262 11.53 36.06 54.56
C TYR A 262 11.92 36.84 55.82
N ASN A 263 12.74 37.90 55.69
CA ASN A 263 13.04 38.83 56.78
C ASN A 263 11.79 39.56 57.28
N ASN A 264 10.84 39.89 56.39
CA ASN A 264 9.53 40.43 56.77
C ASN A 264 8.62 39.38 57.45
N LYS A 265 8.79 38.07 57.17
CA LYS A 265 8.09 36.99 57.90
C LYS A 265 8.66 36.75 59.31
N ILE A 266 9.97 36.87 59.53
CA ILE A 266 10.60 36.70 60.86
C ILE A 266 10.21 37.85 61.81
N ASN A 267 10.00 39.06 61.31
CA ASN A 267 9.51 40.19 62.11
C ASN A 267 8.03 40.07 62.56
N LYS A 268 7.28 39.04 62.13
CA LYS A 268 5.89 38.80 62.60
C LYS A 268 5.78 38.42 64.08
N GLY A 269 6.88 38.19 64.78
CA GLY A 269 6.89 37.99 66.23
C GLY A 269 6.72 39.27 67.06
N ILE A 270 6.84 40.47 66.47
CA ILE A 270 6.73 41.75 67.18
C ILE A 270 5.78 42.67 66.42
N ILE A 271 4.78 43.19 67.12
CA ILE A 271 3.60 43.89 66.60
C ILE A 271 3.97 45.09 65.70
N GLY A 272 3.59 45.03 64.41
CA GLY A 272 3.62 46.16 63.46
C GLY A 272 3.36 45.74 62.01
N LYS A 273 2.33 46.31 61.35
CA LYS A 273 2.01 46.09 59.92
C LYS A 273 3.19 46.52 59.02
N SER A 274 3.90 45.59 58.40
CA SER A 274 4.86 45.89 57.33
C SER A 274 4.14 45.97 55.98
N ASN A 275 3.77 47.19 55.59
CA ASN A 275 3.25 47.52 54.26
C ASN A 275 4.35 47.41 53.19
N LEU A 276 4.05 46.97 51.96
CA LEU A 276 4.99 47.07 50.82
C LEU A 276 5.45 48.52 50.66
N GLY A 277 6.77 48.74 50.66
CA GLY A 277 7.36 50.05 50.45
C GLY A 277 7.38 50.46 48.97
N TYR A 278 7.74 51.71 48.72
CA TYR A 278 7.82 52.23 47.36
C TYR A 278 8.94 51.61 46.52
N ASN A 279 10.01 51.11 47.15
CA ASN A 279 11.12 50.50 46.41
C ASN A 279 10.72 49.13 45.86
N GLU A 280 10.01 48.35 46.67
CA GLU A 280 9.52 47.02 46.32
C GLU A 280 8.48 47.10 45.20
N ILE A 281 7.55 48.06 45.26
CA ILE A 281 6.57 48.24 44.18
C ILE A 281 7.24 48.76 42.89
N MET A 282 8.24 49.64 42.99
CA MET A 282 8.96 50.12 41.81
C MET A 282 9.75 48.99 41.11
N ILE A 283 10.33 48.06 41.88
CA ILE A 283 10.97 46.86 41.33
C ILE A 283 9.93 45.96 40.66
N THR A 284 8.82 45.69 41.35
CA THR A 284 7.75 44.82 40.84
C THR A 284 7.11 45.38 39.57
N SER A 285 6.86 46.69 39.53
CA SER A 285 6.24 47.34 38.37
C SER A 285 7.10 47.31 37.10
N LYS A 286 8.38 46.95 37.17
CA LYS A 286 9.20 46.74 35.95
C LYS A 286 8.71 45.58 35.09
N TYR A 287 7.95 44.66 35.68
CA TYR A 287 7.42 43.46 35.01
C TYR A 287 5.97 43.64 34.55
N PHE A 288 5.44 44.85 34.62
CA PHE A 288 4.13 45.16 34.07
C PHE A 288 4.17 45.15 32.55
N ASN A 289 3.13 44.60 31.93
CA ASN A 289 3.12 44.35 30.49
C ASN A 289 2.74 45.61 29.71
N ASP A 290 1.80 46.40 30.24
CA ASP A 290 1.37 47.62 29.59
C ASP A 290 1.05 48.75 30.58
N ILE A 291 0.78 49.93 30.03
CA ILE A 291 0.49 51.15 30.80
C ILE A 291 -0.74 51.01 31.72
N LYS A 292 -1.71 50.14 31.39
CA LYS A 292 -2.93 49.94 32.19
C LYS A 292 -2.58 49.31 33.53
N ASP A 293 -1.59 48.43 33.59
CA ASP A 293 -1.16 47.81 34.85
C ASP A 293 -0.66 48.87 35.84
N PHE A 294 0.13 49.84 35.35
CA PHE A 294 0.58 50.98 36.14
C PHE A 294 -0.58 51.90 36.55
N ILE A 295 -1.50 52.21 35.63
CA ILE A 295 -2.69 53.03 35.94
C ILE A 295 -3.56 52.33 36.99
N ASN A 296 -3.79 51.03 36.86
CA ASN A 296 -4.58 50.23 37.79
C ASN A 296 -3.93 50.17 39.17
N LEU A 297 -2.60 50.08 39.25
CA LEU A 297 -1.86 50.15 40.51
C LEU A 297 -2.11 51.48 41.22
N GLU A 298 -1.93 52.61 40.51
CA GLU A 298 -2.06 53.94 41.12
C GLU A 298 -3.50 54.31 41.48
N ILE A 299 -4.48 53.87 40.69
CA ILE A 299 -5.91 54.06 40.99
C ILE A 299 -6.37 53.13 42.11
N GLY A 300 -5.93 51.87 42.09
CA GLY A 300 -6.35 50.82 43.01
C GLY A 300 -5.78 51.00 44.41
N ILE A 301 -4.56 51.53 44.53
CA ILE A 301 -3.86 51.68 45.82
C ILE A 301 -3.34 53.12 45.96
N LYS A 302 -4.15 54.00 46.56
CA LYS A 302 -3.87 55.45 46.69
C LYS A 302 -2.50 55.82 47.24
N ARG A 303 -1.90 55.00 48.11
CA ARG A 303 -0.56 55.29 48.63
C ARG A 303 0.53 55.24 47.55
N PHE A 304 0.33 54.47 46.49
CA PHE A 304 1.25 54.36 45.35
C PHE A 304 0.90 55.34 44.23
N GLN A 305 0.01 56.31 44.49
CA GLN A 305 -0.20 57.44 43.60
C GLN A 305 1.14 58.14 43.35
N ARG A 306 1.46 58.44 42.08
CA ARG A 306 2.74 58.99 41.62
C ARG A 306 3.91 57.99 41.62
N ASN A 307 3.65 56.68 41.57
CA ASN A 307 4.69 55.65 41.40
C ASN A 307 5.40 55.78 40.04
N MET A 308 4.67 56.04 38.97
CA MET A 308 5.20 56.23 37.61
C MET A 308 6.15 57.44 37.53
N GLU A 309 5.97 58.46 38.36
CA GLU A 309 6.90 59.61 38.43
C GLU A 309 8.27 59.26 39.01
N ARG A 310 8.41 58.11 39.68
CA ARG A 310 9.67 57.66 40.30
C ARG A 310 10.61 56.95 39.34
N PHE A 311 10.13 56.62 38.14
CA PHE A 311 10.94 55.96 37.12
C PHE A 311 11.81 56.98 36.38
N HIS A 312 13.13 56.78 36.48
CA HIS A 312 14.13 57.51 35.70
C HIS A 312 14.50 56.81 34.39
N PHE A 313 13.84 55.68 34.09
CA PHE A 313 13.92 54.97 32.82
C PHE A 313 12.53 54.42 32.47
N ASN A 314 12.22 54.21 31.19
CA ASN A 314 10.93 53.63 30.82
C ASN A 314 10.91 52.10 31.07
N PRO A 315 10.02 51.60 31.94
CA PRO A 315 9.93 50.16 32.22
C PRO A 315 9.25 49.37 31.08
N ILE A 316 8.51 50.05 30.21
CA ILE A 316 7.80 49.49 29.05
C ILE A 316 8.04 50.36 27.80
N PRO A 317 7.78 49.86 26.58
CA PRO A 317 7.70 50.70 25.39
C PRO A 317 6.67 51.82 25.54
N LEU A 318 7.02 53.04 25.11
CA LEU A 318 6.16 54.21 25.28
C LEU A 318 5.64 54.75 23.94
N ASN A 319 4.43 55.29 23.97
CA ASN A 319 3.82 56.06 22.89
C ASN A 319 3.45 57.47 23.39
N GLU A 320 2.88 58.33 22.55
CA GLU A 320 2.55 59.72 22.92
C GLU A 320 1.61 59.83 24.12
N TYR A 321 0.75 58.82 24.33
CA TYR A 321 -0.16 58.76 25.46
C TYR A 321 0.57 58.29 26.73
N SER A 322 1.27 57.16 26.67
CA SER A 322 1.93 56.58 27.85
C SER A 322 3.13 57.39 28.34
N ARG A 323 3.84 58.11 27.44
CA ARG A 323 4.97 59.00 27.79
C ARG A 323 4.60 60.05 28.83
N ARG A 324 3.35 60.52 28.84
CA ARG A 324 2.86 61.56 29.76
C ARG A 324 2.85 61.12 31.23
N PHE A 325 2.77 59.81 31.48
CA PHE A 325 2.70 59.27 32.83
C PHE A 325 4.07 59.07 33.48
N PHE A 326 5.16 59.10 32.70
CA PHE A 326 6.53 58.91 33.18
C PHE A 326 7.39 60.18 33.02
N PRO A 327 7.09 61.29 33.73
CA PRO A 327 7.66 62.61 33.44
C PRO A 327 9.17 62.76 33.68
N ASN A 328 9.77 61.84 34.45
CA ASN A 328 11.15 61.95 34.93
C ASN A 328 12.13 60.97 34.26
N ILE A 329 11.80 60.44 33.07
CA ILE A 329 12.70 59.55 32.32
C ILE A 329 13.95 60.31 31.88
N GLU A 330 15.10 59.85 32.35
CA GLU A 330 16.44 60.34 32.00
C GLU A 330 17.22 59.33 31.14
N THR A 331 16.97 58.03 31.37
CA THR A 331 17.52 56.92 30.58
C THR A 331 16.42 56.28 29.74
N PHE A 332 16.45 56.44 28.43
CA PHE A 332 15.43 55.91 27.54
C PHE A 332 15.84 54.54 26.98
N HIS A 333 15.07 53.51 27.30
CA HIS A 333 15.20 52.16 26.78
C HIS A 333 14.37 52.00 25.51
N ILE A 334 15.03 51.61 24.43
CA ILE A 334 14.40 51.25 23.16
C ILE A 334 14.41 49.72 23.09
N TYR A 335 13.25 49.11 23.30
CA TYR A 335 13.11 47.66 23.37
C TYR A 335 12.96 47.03 21.99
N ASN A 336 12.30 47.73 21.06
CA ASN A 336 12.15 47.32 19.66
C ASN A 336 12.57 48.44 18.70
N LYS A 337 12.99 48.08 17.49
CA LYS A 337 13.37 49.02 16.42
C LYS A 337 12.28 50.04 16.06
N ASN A 338 11.01 49.65 16.25
CA ASN A 338 9.84 50.47 15.93
C ASN A 338 9.28 51.25 17.14
N ASP A 339 9.92 51.13 18.31
CA ASP A 339 9.48 51.89 19.49
C ASP A 339 9.62 53.38 19.19
N LYS A 340 8.63 54.14 19.64
CA LYS A 340 8.64 55.59 19.44
C LYS A 340 9.73 56.21 20.32
N THR A 341 10.59 57.00 19.71
CA THR A 341 11.60 57.81 20.40
C THR A 341 11.04 59.18 20.74
N PHE A 342 11.61 59.82 21.76
CA PHE A 342 11.20 61.13 22.23
C PHE A 342 12.45 61.99 22.41
N ASP A 343 12.38 63.25 21.98
CA ASP A 343 13.41 64.25 22.19
C ASP A 343 12.78 65.48 22.84
N ASP A 344 12.59 65.39 24.16
CA ASP A 344 11.98 66.45 24.98
C ASP A 344 13.02 67.17 25.86
N GLY A 345 14.31 66.98 25.58
CA GLY A 345 15.43 67.57 26.30
C GLY A 345 15.69 67.01 27.70
N ARG A 346 14.95 65.99 28.15
CA ARG A 346 15.15 65.33 29.47
C ARG A 346 15.88 64.00 29.40
N ILE A 347 15.96 63.41 28.21
CA ILE A 347 16.62 62.12 27.98
C ILE A 347 18.11 62.39 27.72
N PHE A 348 18.96 61.93 28.63
CA PHE A 348 20.41 62.12 28.56
C PHE A 348 21.16 60.84 28.17
N LYS A 349 20.48 59.70 28.20
CA LYS A 349 21.08 58.39 27.92
C LYS A 349 20.09 57.49 27.22
N THR A 350 20.49 56.91 26.09
CA THR A 350 19.66 55.92 25.39
C THR A 350 20.30 54.54 25.49
N ILE A 351 19.49 53.53 25.82
CA ILE A 351 19.90 52.13 25.84
C ILE A 351 19.06 51.35 24.84
N ILE A 352 19.71 50.77 23.85
CA ILE A 352 19.10 49.98 22.79
C ILE A 352 19.20 48.50 23.16
N TRP A 353 18.05 47.85 23.32
CA TRP A 353 17.94 46.45 23.72
C TRP A 353 17.69 45.49 22.56
N TYR A 354 17.07 45.95 21.46
CA TYR A 354 16.94 45.12 20.27
C TYR A 354 18.31 44.87 19.62
N THR A 355 18.42 43.80 18.85
CA THR A 355 19.65 43.42 18.14
C THR A 355 20.02 44.46 17.09
N VAL A 356 21.27 44.92 17.12
CA VAL A 356 21.84 45.84 16.11
C VAL A 356 23.04 45.20 15.44
N ASP A 357 23.19 45.40 14.13
CA ASP A 357 24.39 45.00 13.40
C ASP A 357 25.61 45.86 13.82
N TYR A 358 26.82 45.36 13.59
CA TYR A 358 28.04 46.00 14.07
C TYR A 358 28.28 47.37 13.41
N SER A 359 27.92 47.54 12.15
CA SER A 359 27.99 48.84 11.46
C SER A 359 27.04 49.88 12.07
N THR A 360 25.81 49.49 12.38
CA THR A 360 24.84 50.35 13.08
C THR A 360 25.29 50.66 14.50
N TYR A 361 25.85 49.68 15.22
CA TYR A 361 26.44 49.90 16.54
C TYR A 361 27.50 51.00 16.53
N LEU A 362 28.39 51.04 15.53
CA LEU A 362 29.41 52.08 15.44
C LEU A 362 28.78 53.48 15.30
N PHE A 363 27.72 53.61 14.50
CA PHE A 363 26.97 54.86 14.37
C PHE A 363 26.27 55.26 15.68
N GLU A 364 25.58 54.33 16.33
CA GLU A 364 24.88 54.57 17.61
C GLU A 364 25.87 54.94 18.74
N LYS A 365 27.05 54.32 18.75
CA LYS A 365 28.13 54.60 19.70
C LYS A 365 28.66 56.02 19.53
N GLU A 366 28.78 56.53 18.31
CA GLU A 366 29.16 57.93 18.04
C GLU A 366 28.14 58.93 18.59
N GLN A 367 26.85 58.56 18.61
CA GLN A 367 25.77 59.36 19.21
C GLN A 367 25.70 59.24 20.75
N GLY A 368 26.57 58.42 21.37
CA GLY A 368 26.57 58.18 22.82
C GLY A 368 25.52 57.17 23.30
N ASN A 369 24.86 56.45 22.38
CA ASN A 369 23.87 55.43 22.71
C ASN A 369 24.55 54.11 23.10
N ILE A 370 23.92 53.34 23.99
CA ILE A 370 24.45 52.05 24.46
C ILE A 370 23.63 50.90 23.85
N CYS A 371 24.24 50.15 22.95
CA CYS A 371 23.66 48.93 22.40
C CYS A 371 24.01 47.72 23.27
N LYS A 372 23.02 46.91 23.66
CA LYS A 372 23.21 45.72 24.50
C LYS A 372 23.50 44.46 23.70
N ASN A 373 22.86 44.30 22.55
CA ASN A 373 22.92 43.10 21.71
C ASN A 373 23.48 43.46 20.34
N ILE A 374 24.78 43.24 20.16
CA ILE A 374 25.51 43.56 18.93
C ILE A 374 25.74 42.27 18.16
N GLU A 375 25.29 42.22 16.92
CA GLU A 375 25.41 41.08 16.02
C GLU A 375 26.39 41.38 14.89
N TYR A 376 27.24 40.42 14.53
CA TYR A 376 28.15 40.55 13.39
C TYR A 376 27.53 39.92 12.16
N THR A 377 27.23 40.75 11.17
CA THR A 377 26.53 40.34 9.94
C THR A 377 27.49 39.95 8.83
N GLN A 378 26.98 39.32 7.78
CA GLN A 378 27.77 39.08 6.57
C GLN A 378 28.26 40.40 5.95
N TYR A 379 27.45 41.46 6.04
CA TYR A 379 27.82 42.81 5.59
C TYR A 379 29.00 43.35 6.40
N ASP A 380 28.97 43.20 7.73
CA ASP A 380 30.07 43.63 8.59
C ASP A 380 31.36 42.86 8.31
N ARG A 381 31.28 41.54 8.10
CA ARG A 381 32.43 40.73 7.68
C ARG A 381 33.03 41.21 6.35
N ASN A 382 32.19 41.52 5.37
CA ASN A 382 32.67 42.03 4.08
C ASN A 382 33.39 43.38 4.21
N LYS A 383 32.99 44.21 5.19
CA LYS A 383 33.53 45.55 5.41
C LYS A 383 34.77 45.57 6.33
N TYR A 384 34.77 44.78 7.39
CA TYR A 384 35.81 44.80 8.43
C TYR A 384 36.68 43.53 8.46
N GLY A 385 36.38 42.53 7.64
CA GLY A 385 37.15 41.30 7.51
C GLY A 385 36.65 40.14 8.38
N ASN A 386 37.49 39.11 8.55
CA ASN A 386 37.11 37.89 9.27
C ASN A 386 37.36 37.95 10.80
N ILE A 387 37.93 39.05 11.31
CA ILE A 387 38.23 39.22 12.74
C ILE A 387 36.97 39.75 13.43
N ILE A 388 36.41 38.95 14.35
CA ILE A 388 35.19 39.31 15.09
C ILE A 388 35.54 40.30 16.22
N PRO A 389 34.94 41.51 16.25
CA PRO A 389 35.19 42.50 17.30
C PRO A 389 34.72 42.01 18.69
N PRO A 390 35.41 42.39 19.79
CA PRO A 390 35.10 41.90 21.14
C PRO A 390 33.77 42.43 21.71
N GLU A 391 33.18 43.49 21.14
CA GLU A 391 31.87 43.99 21.55
C GLU A 391 30.71 43.10 21.09
N VAL A 392 30.92 42.30 20.04
CA VAL A 392 29.90 41.44 19.43
C VAL A 392 29.46 40.34 20.39
N LYS A 393 28.14 40.06 20.39
CA LYS A 393 27.45 39.05 21.20
C LYS A 393 26.90 37.87 20.39
N SER A 394 26.59 38.04 19.12
CA SER A 394 26.13 36.96 18.24
C SER A 394 26.69 37.08 16.83
N LEU A 395 26.72 35.96 16.11
CA LEU A 395 26.99 35.94 14.67
C LEU A 395 25.68 35.69 13.93
N GLU A 396 25.38 36.52 12.93
CA GLU A 396 24.17 36.41 12.12
C GLU A 396 24.13 35.08 11.33
N GLN A 397 22.95 34.75 10.82
CA GLN A 397 22.81 33.78 9.75
C GLN A 397 23.74 34.11 8.57
N ASN A 398 24.37 33.09 7.99
CA ASN A 398 25.29 33.20 6.85
C ASN A 398 26.51 34.11 7.05
N CYS A 399 26.84 34.53 8.29
CA CYS A 399 27.91 35.51 8.55
C CYS A 399 29.23 35.17 7.82
N PHE A 400 29.69 33.93 7.92
CA PHE A 400 30.87 33.37 7.24
C PHE A 400 30.52 32.35 6.15
N TYR A 401 29.31 32.36 5.60
CA TYR A 401 28.91 31.40 4.57
C TYR A 401 29.84 31.45 3.34
N ASN A 402 30.25 30.28 2.85
CA ASN A 402 31.10 30.09 1.67
C ASN A 402 32.43 30.88 1.72
N CYS A 403 33.03 31.00 2.91
CA CYS A 403 34.34 31.63 3.06
C CYS A 403 35.46 30.69 2.59
N LYS A 404 35.70 30.64 1.27
CA LYS A 404 36.68 29.75 0.63
C LYS A 404 38.13 29.90 1.12
N ASN A 405 38.49 31.04 1.71
CA ASN A 405 39.84 31.28 2.22
C ASN A 405 39.97 31.11 3.73
N LEU A 406 38.87 30.78 4.44
CA LEU A 406 38.88 30.65 5.90
C LEU A 406 39.42 29.28 6.29
N THR A 407 40.66 29.25 6.77
CA THR A 407 41.31 28.01 7.24
C THR A 407 41.16 27.79 8.74
N SER A 408 41.10 28.89 9.51
CA SER A 408 40.87 28.86 10.96
C SER A 408 40.15 30.13 11.42
N ILE A 409 39.42 30.02 12.53
CA ILE A 409 38.78 31.16 13.19
C ILE A 409 38.72 30.95 14.70
N ASP A 410 39.07 32.00 15.43
CA ASP A 410 38.91 32.08 16.89
C ASP A 410 37.67 32.92 17.22
N ILE A 411 36.68 32.30 17.87
CA ILE A 411 35.44 32.97 18.26
C ILE A 411 35.64 33.62 19.65
N PRO A 412 35.43 34.95 19.80
CA PRO A 412 35.57 35.63 21.09
C PRO A 412 34.62 35.10 22.17
N THR A 413 35.06 35.10 23.43
CA THR A 413 34.25 34.64 24.60
C THR A 413 33.04 35.51 24.91
N THR A 414 32.85 36.62 24.19
CA THR A 414 31.66 37.47 24.27
C THR A 414 30.50 36.94 23.43
N ILE A 415 30.76 36.03 22.50
CA ILE A 415 29.76 35.41 21.63
C ILE A 415 28.95 34.38 22.41
N THR A 416 27.63 34.49 22.35
CA THR A 416 26.68 33.57 23.01
C THR A 416 25.90 32.71 22.01
N SER A 417 25.83 33.09 20.73
CA SER A 417 25.12 32.34 19.69
C SER A 417 25.79 32.43 18.32
N LEU A 418 25.70 31.32 17.57
CA LEU A 418 26.09 31.21 16.16
C LEU A 418 24.83 31.03 15.30
N GLY A 419 24.63 31.88 14.30
CA GLY A 419 23.47 31.85 13.42
C GLY A 419 23.41 30.64 12.49
N ASN A 420 22.29 30.50 11.78
CA ASN A 420 22.10 29.43 10.79
C ASN A 420 23.10 29.57 9.64
N LYS A 421 23.65 28.46 9.13
CA LYS A 421 24.65 28.45 8.04
C LYS A 421 25.84 29.38 8.29
N CYS A 422 26.14 29.73 9.56
CA CYS A 422 27.14 30.75 9.88
C CYS A 422 28.50 30.43 9.25
N PHE A 423 28.95 29.18 9.31
CA PHE A 423 30.18 28.69 8.66
C PHE A 423 29.87 27.70 7.52
N GLY A 424 28.64 27.66 7.01
CA GLY A 424 28.26 26.74 5.93
C GLY A 424 29.12 26.95 4.68
N GLU A 425 29.45 25.89 3.95
CA GLU A 425 30.30 25.90 2.75
C GLU A 425 31.73 26.41 2.96
N CYS A 426 32.21 26.49 4.22
CA CYS A 426 33.60 26.80 4.54
C CYS A 426 34.52 25.58 4.34
N ASN A 427 34.63 25.13 3.09
CA ASN A 427 35.31 23.88 2.72
C ASN A 427 36.77 23.75 3.19
N TYR A 428 37.47 24.86 3.45
CA TYR A 428 38.88 24.88 3.89
C TYR A 428 39.06 25.09 5.40
N LEU A 429 37.97 25.29 6.15
CA LEU A 429 38.01 25.49 7.59
C LEU A 429 38.44 24.18 8.26
N ASN A 430 39.65 24.18 8.81
CA ASN A 430 40.24 22.99 9.43
C ASN A 430 40.29 23.04 10.96
N LEU A 431 40.28 24.26 11.54
CA LEU A 431 40.37 24.49 12.98
C LEU A 431 39.40 25.59 13.40
N ILE A 432 38.54 25.29 14.37
CA ILE A 432 37.68 26.27 15.02
C ILE A 432 37.60 26.00 16.52
N THR A 433 37.69 27.06 17.32
CA THR A 433 37.50 26.99 18.77
C THR A 433 36.20 27.70 19.14
N ILE A 434 35.20 26.94 19.58
CA ILE A 434 33.94 27.49 20.08
C ILE A 434 34.08 27.77 21.59
N PRO A 435 33.91 29.02 22.07
CA PRO A 435 34.04 29.33 23.49
C PRO A 435 32.86 28.81 24.31
N THR A 436 33.09 28.60 25.60
CA THR A 436 32.08 28.07 26.55
C THR A 436 30.89 29.00 26.79
N SER A 437 30.97 30.24 26.31
CA SER A 437 29.87 31.22 26.33
C SER A 437 28.77 30.90 25.32
N VAL A 438 29.06 30.12 24.27
CA VAL A 438 28.10 29.80 23.22
C VAL A 438 27.08 28.79 23.73
N SER A 439 25.81 29.18 23.81
CA SER A 439 24.69 28.29 24.21
C SER A 439 23.87 27.79 23.01
N LYS A 440 24.01 28.44 21.84
CA LYS A 440 23.22 28.12 20.64
C LYS A 440 24.09 28.03 19.38
N ILE A 441 23.96 26.93 18.66
CA ILE A 441 24.54 26.70 17.33
C ILE A 441 23.37 26.53 16.35
N GLY A 442 23.30 27.39 15.33
CA GLY A 442 22.21 27.38 14.36
C GLY A 442 22.18 26.16 13.43
N LYS A 443 21.09 26.02 12.69
CA LYS A 443 20.93 25.00 11.64
C LYS A 443 22.02 25.14 10.59
N GLU A 444 22.54 24.04 10.07
CA GLU A 444 23.56 24.02 9.02
C GLU A 444 24.84 24.83 9.35
N CYS A 445 25.11 25.12 10.63
CA CYS A 445 26.17 26.05 11.02
C CYS A 445 27.54 25.66 10.44
N PHE A 446 27.88 24.37 10.40
CA PHE A 446 29.11 23.84 9.81
C PHE A 446 28.85 22.92 8.60
N ASN A 447 27.71 23.09 7.93
CA ASN A 447 27.38 22.31 6.72
C ASN A 447 28.50 22.48 5.66
N ASN A 448 28.93 21.39 5.03
CA ASN A 448 30.01 21.33 4.04
C ASN A 448 31.33 22.00 4.51
N CYS A 449 31.65 21.91 5.81
CA CYS A 449 33.00 22.20 6.31
C CYS A 449 33.91 20.98 6.12
N SER A 450 34.15 20.60 4.86
CA SER A 450 34.81 19.34 4.48
C SER A 450 36.23 19.15 5.06
N SER A 451 36.99 20.22 5.29
CA SER A 451 38.34 20.17 5.91
C SER A 451 38.36 20.13 7.45
N LEU A 452 37.19 20.17 8.12
CA LEU A 452 37.10 20.26 9.58
C LEU A 452 37.46 18.92 10.25
N LYS A 453 38.61 18.89 10.94
CA LYS A 453 39.14 17.65 11.53
C LYS A 453 38.66 17.37 12.95
N ILE A 454 38.50 18.42 13.75
CA ILE A 454 38.11 18.36 15.15
C ILE A 454 37.27 19.58 15.49
N ILE A 455 36.24 19.38 16.31
CA ILE A 455 35.45 20.45 16.89
C ILE A 455 35.03 20.05 18.31
N ASN A 456 35.15 20.99 19.24
CA ASN A 456 34.71 20.82 20.61
C ASN A 456 33.42 21.60 20.82
N ILE A 457 32.34 20.89 21.15
CA ILE A 457 31.05 21.51 21.43
C ILE A 457 30.98 21.89 22.92
N PRO A 458 30.67 23.16 23.25
CA PRO A 458 30.63 23.60 24.64
C PRO A 458 29.44 23.01 25.40
N SER A 459 29.61 22.80 26.72
CA SER A 459 28.61 22.17 27.60
C SER A 459 27.35 23.01 27.86
N SER A 460 27.30 24.24 27.35
CA SER A 460 26.14 25.12 27.35
C SER A 460 25.17 24.81 26.21
N VAL A 461 25.59 24.07 25.18
CA VAL A 461 24.75 23.74 24.02
C VAL A 461 23.76 22.64 24.38
N ARG A 462 22.48 22.89 24.08
CA ARG A 462 21.35 21.99 24.37
C ARG A 462 20.89 21.14 23.19
N GLU A 463 21.18 21.57 21.97
CA GLU A 463 20.72 20.92 20.74
C GLU A 463 21.80 21.05 19.67
N LEU A 464 22.01 19.98 18.89
CA LEU A 464 22.72 20.06 17.62
C LEU A 464 21.69 20.01 16.49
N CYS A 465 21.41 21.18 15.91
CA CYS A 465 20.31 21.34 14.97
C CYS A 465 20.53 20.61 13.63
N GLU A 466 19.50 20.68 12.79
CA GLU A 466 19.47 20.14 11.42
C GLU A 466 20.75 20.47 10.62
N ASN A 467 21.37 19.44 10.04
CA ASN A 467 22.54 19.49 9.17
C ASN A 467 23.75 20.22 9.76
N CYS A 468 23.85 20.32 11.10
CA CYS A 468 24.87 21.13 11.76
C CYS A 468 26.31 20.78 11.33
N PHE A 469 26.62 19.50 11.12
CA PHE A 469 27.91 18.98 10.64
C PHE A 469 27.78 18.15 9.36
N ASN A 470 26.72 18.37 8.57
CA ASN A 470 26.57 17.67 7.30
C ASN A 470 27.77 17.98 6.39
N GLY A 471 28.31 16.98 5.69
CA GLY A 471 29.44 17.15 4.77
C GLY A 471 30.78 17.51 5.46
N CYS A 472 30.92 17.32 6.78
CA CYS A 472 32.20 17.42 7.48
C CYS A 472 33.07 16.16 7.23
N GLU A 473 33.43 15.92 5.96
CA GLU A 473 34.03 14.66 5.49
C GLU A 473 35.31 14.24 6.24
N THR A 474 36.12 15.20 6.70
CA THR A 474 37.38 14.90 7.41
C THR A 474 37.28 14.78 8.93
N LEU A 475 36.08 14.98 9.50
CA LEU A 475 35.84 14.89 10.94
C LEU A 475 36.00 13.45 11.41
N ARG A 476 37.04 13.18 12.21
CA ARG A 476 37.36 11.80 12.65
C ARG A 476 36.67 11.38 13.95
N THR A 477 36.48 12.34 14.84
CA THR A 477 35.90 12.15 16.17
C THR A 477 35.17 13.42 16.58
N ILE A 478 34.06 13.27 17.28
CA ILE A 478 33.37 14.37 17.94
C ILE A 478 32.87 13.92 19.32
N THR A 479 32.99 14.78 20.31
CA THR A 479 32.42 14.55 21.64
C THR A 479 31.14 15.35 21.78
N ILE A 480 30.00 14.67 21.91
CA ILE A 480 28.71 15.31 22.18
C ILE A 480 28.61 15.56 23.70
N PRO A 481 28.44 16.80 24.16
CA PRO A 481 28.38 17.09 25.59
C PRO A 481 27.08 16.56 26.22
N PRO A 482 27.08 16.17 27.51
CA PRO A 482 25.89 15.64 28.22
C PRO A 482 24.73 16.64 28.36
N SER A 483 24.93 17.89 27.97
CA SER A 483 23.90 18.92 27.93
C SER A 483 22.98 18.79 26.72
N VAL A 484 23.39 18.08 25.67
CA VAL A 484 22.65 17.92 24.41
C VAL A 484 21.49 16.93 24.58
N ILE A 485 20.31 17.37 24.16
CA ILE A 485 19.04 16.65 24.29
C ILE A 485 18.59 16.08 22.94
N GLU A 486 18.94 16.73 21.82
CA GLU A 486 18.52 16.31 20.48
C GLU A 486 19.66 16.44 19.46
N LEU A 487 19.77 15.43 18.59
CA LEU A 487 20.54 15.45 17.35
C LEU A 487 19.57 15.63 16.18
N GLY A 488 19.67 16.74 15.47
CA GLY A 488 18.76 17.11 14.39
C GLY A 488 18.88 16.23 13.13
N THR A 489 17.97 16.45 12.18
CA THR A 489 17.98 15.80 10.86
C THR A 489 19.33 16.03 10.16
N GLY A 490 19.95 14.97 9.65
CA GLY A 490 21.22 15.03 8.91
C GLY A 490 22.40 15.62 9.68
N CYS A 491 22.34 15.67 11.02
CA CYS A 491 23.34 16.38 11.84
C CYS A 491 24.79 15.99 11.51
N PHE A 492 25.06 14.69 11.28
CA PHE A 492 26.36 14.13 10.91
C PHE A 492 26.33 13.46 9.53
N ARG A 493 25.38 13.82 8.67
CA ARG A 493 25.29 13.24 7.33
C ARG A 493 26.60 13.51 6.56
N GLU A 494 27.07 12.54 5.78
CA GLU A 494 28.29 12.66 4.97
C GLU A 494 29.57 12.97 5.77
N CYS A 495 29.60 12.68 7.08
CA CYS A 495 30.83 12.65 7.89
C CYS A 495 31.63 11.36 7.60
N THR A 496 32.12 11.23 6.36
CA THR A 496 32.65 9.97 5.80
C THR A 496 33.84 9.37 6.56
N LEU A 497 34.68 10.18 7.22
CA LEU A 497 35.83 9.73 8.03
C LEU A 497 35.54 9.62 9.54
N LEU A 498 34.29 9.80 9.99
CA LEU A 498 33.93 9.67 11.40
C LEU A 498 34.08 8.22 11.86
N ARG A 499 35.02 7.95 12.77
CA ARG A 499 35.36 6.59 13.23
C ARG A 499 34.75 6.23 14.57
N ASN A 500 34.59 7.22 15.45
CA ASN A 500 34.08 7.03 16.79
C ASN A 500 33.17 8.19 17.17
N ILE A 501 32.01 7.86 17.70
CA ILE A 501 31.08 8.80 18.30
C ILE A 501 30.40 8.13 19.49
N THR A 502 30.23 8.88 20.58
CA THR A 502 29.48 8.44 21.76
C THR A 502 28.28 9.35 21.91
N ILE A 503 27.08 8.77 21.83
CA ILE A 503 25.82 9.49 22.04
C ILE A 503 25.51 9.46 23.55
N PRO A 504 25.47 10.60 24.25
CA PRO A 504 25.21 10.62 25.67
C PRO A 504 23.75 10.25 25.98
N THR A 505 23.50 9.71 27.17
CA THR A 505 22.16 9.30 27.62
C THR A 505 21.17 10.45 27.80
N SER A 506 21.64 11.69 27.73
CA SER A 506 20.81 12.89 27.70
C SER A 506 20.06 13.07 26.37
N VAL A 507 20.55 12.47 25.28
CA VAL A 507 19.93 12.59 23.95
C VAL A 507 18.67 11.74 23.91
N THR A 508 17.51 12.36 23.74
CA THR A 508 16.21 11.70 23.66
C THR A 508 15.71 11.54 22.23
N LYS A 509 16.35 12.19 21.25
CA LYS A 509 15.94 12.15 19.85
C LYS A 509 17.13 12.20 18.89
N ILE A 510 17.09 11.31 17.88
CA ILE A 510 17.99 11.29 16.73
C ILE A 510 17.14 11.57 15.48
N GLY A 511 17.50 12.61 14.74
CA GLY A 511 16.80 13.04 13.53
C GLY A 511 16.95 12.06 12.36
N ARG A 512 16.15 12.30 11.31
CA ARG A 512 16.23 11.57 10.04
C ARG A 512 17.62 11.75 9.43
N GLU A 513 18.15 10.74 8.76
CA GLU A 513 19.45 10.82 8.07
C GLU A 513 20.65 11.23 8.94
N CYS A 514 20.52 11.24 10.28
CA CYS A 514 21.51 11.85 11.18
C CYS A 514 22.93 11.31 10.97
N PHE A 515 23.09 10.01 10.71
CA PHE A 515 24.37 9.34 10.45
C PHE A 515 24.47 8.77 9.02
N SER A 516 23.63 9.25 8.11
CA SER A 516 23.65 8.81 6.71
C SER A 516 25.01 9.10 6.07
N TRP A 517 25.54 8.15 5.29
CA TRP A 517 26.86 8.21 4.65
C TRP A 517 28.07 8.35 5.61
N CYS A 518 27.94 7.99 6.90
CA CYS A 518 29.06 7.86 7.83
C CYS A 518 29.90 6.60 7.54
N GLY A 519 30.56 6.56 6.38
CA GLY A 519 31.19 5.36 5.81
C GLY A 519 32.34 4.72 6.60
N SER A 520 32.94 5.41 7.58
CA SER A 520 34.04 4.88 8.41
C SER A 520 33.61 4.38 9.80
N LEU A 521 32.35 4.56 10.19
CA LEU A 521 31.88 4.21 11.53
C LEU A 521 31.60 2.70 11.61
N GLN A 522 32.43 1.96 12.34
CA GLN A 522 32.36 0.49 12.40
C GLN A 522 31.30 -0.03 13.37
N SER A 523 31.04 0.73 14.43
CA SER A 523 30.04 0.40 15.44
C SER A 523 29.45 1.64 16.06
N ILE A 524 28.16 1.60 16.40
CA ILE A 524 27.48 2.66 17.14
C ILE A 524 26.58 2.04 18.22
N THR A 525 26.53 2.67 19.38
CA THR A 525 25.66 2.30 20.49
C THR A 525 24.58 3.35 20.66
N ILE A 526 23.32 2.95 20.56
CA ILE A 526 22.17 3.83 20.74
C ILE A 526 21.78 3.85 22.23
N PRO A 527 21.64 5.02 22.87
CA PRO A 527 21.32 5.10 24.29
C PRO A 527 19.85 4.76 24.57
N SER A 528 19.58 4.24 25.77
CA SER A 528 18.23 3.82 26.21
C SER A 528 17.21 4.96 26.35
N SER A 529 17.63 6.21 26.15
CA SER A 529 16.77 7.38 26.09
C SER A 529 16.06 7.54 24.74
N ILE A 530 16.45 6.78 23.71
CA ILE A 530 15.85 6.79 22.37
C ILE A 530 14.73 5.74 22.27
N SER A 531 13.59 6.12 21.69
CA SER A 531 12.44 5.24 21.44
C SER A 531 12.22 4.88 19.96
N GLU A 532 12.82 5.62 19.02
CA GLU A 532 12.61 5.43 17.59
C GLU A 532 13.87 5.78 16.79
N LEU A 533 14.14 5.03 15.73
CA LEU A 533 15.12 5.36 14.69
C LEU A 533 14.38 5.76 13.42
N GLY A 534 14.56 7.00 12.97
CA GLY A 534 13.81 7.57 11.85
C GLY A 534 14.30 7.16 10.46
N TYR A 535 13.65 7.73 9.45
CA TYR A 535 13.97 7.58 8.01
C TYR A 535 15.47 7.75 7.73
N GLU A 536 16.07 6.76 7.04
CA GLU A 536 17.48 6.77 6.58
C GLU A 536 18.54 7.08 7.65
N CYS A 537 18.25 6.86 8.94
CA CYS A 537 19.14 7.29 10.03
C CYS A 537 20.59 6.79 9.89
N PHE A 538 20.78 5.57 9.39
CA PHE A 538 22.07 4.90 9.18
C PHE A 538 22.29 4.48 7.71
N HIS A 539 21.64 5.14 6.75
CA HIS A 539 21.79 4.85 5.31
C HIS A 539 23.27 4.90 4.87
N ARG A 540 23.73 3.90 4.10
CA ARG A 540 25.07 3.83 3.49
C ARG A 540 26.23 3.91 4.48
N MET A 541 26.05 3.37 5.68
CA MET A 541 27.17 3.14 6.60
C MET A 541 27.96 1.88 6.20
N THR A 542 28.74 2.00 5.14
CA THR A 542 29.41 0.87 4.47
C THR A 542 30.43 0.11 5.33
N SER A 543 30.96 0.71 6.40
CA SER A 543 31.85 0.01 7.36
C SER A 543 31.14 -0.48 8.63
N LEU A 544 29.84 -0.21 8.81
CA LEU A 544 29.10 -0.61 10.01
C LEU A 544 29.00 -2.14 10.03
N THR A 545 29.67 -2.77 10.99
CA THR A 545 29.64 -4.24 11.16
C THR A 545 28.63 -4.66 12.22
N LYS A 546 28.41 -3.80 13.22
CA LYS A 546 27.53 -4.05 14.37
C LYS A 546 26.89 -2.77 14.88
N ILE A 547 25.61 -2.84 15.21
CA ILE A 547 24.89 -1.79 15.94
C ILE A 547 24.27 -2.37 17.21
N VAL A 548 24.36 -1.62 18.32
CA VAL A 548 23.74 -1.99 19.60
C VAL A 548 22.49 -1.14 19.81
N LEU A 549 21.33 -1.78 19.74
CA LEU A 549 20.01 -1.18 19.95
C LEU A 549 19.52 -1.43 21.39
N PRO A 550 18.97 -0.42 22.10
CA PRO A 550 18.39 -0.61 23.43
C PRO A 550 16.97 -1.18 23.36
N GLU A 551 16.52 -1.82 24.44
CA GLU A 551 15.16 -2.38 24.60
C GLU A 551 14.04 -1.32 24.66
N THR A 552 14.37 -0.04 24.49
CA THR A 552 13.41 1.06 24.41
C THR A 552 12.99 1.38 22.98
N ILE A 553 13.70 0.87 21.96
CA ILE A 553 13.36 1.12 20.56
C ILE A 553 12.07 0.40 20.19
N MET A 554 11.07 1.15 19.75
CA MET A 554 9.77 0.63 19.33
C MET A 554 9.67 0.50 17.80
N LYS A 555 10.49 1.23 17.04
CA LYS A 555 10.38 1.33 15.58
C LYS A 555 11.73 1.50 14.89
N LEU A 556 11.94 0.73 13.82
CA LEU A 556 12.96 0.98 12.81
C LEU A 556 12.29 1.62 11.59
N GLY A 557 12.67 2.86 11.28
CA GLY A 557 12.09 3.62 10.18
C GLY A 557 12.40 3.04 8.80
N GLU A 558 11.72 3.57 7.80
CA GLU A 558 11.98 3.27 6.39
C GLU A 558 13.44 3.56 6.05
N ARG A 559 14.07 2.66 5.27
CA ARG A 559 15.46 2.78 4.79
C ARG A 559 16.51 2.97 5.89
N CYS A 560 16.20 2.61 7.14
CA CYS A 560 17.06 2.93 8.29
C CYS A 560 18.51 2.43 8.11
N PHE A 561 18.69 1.22 7.57
CA PHE A 561 19.98 0.56 7.32
C PHE A 561 20.23 0.26 5.85
N ILE A 562 19.55 0.94 4.92
CA ILE A 562 19.73 0.68 3.49
C ILE A 562 21.21 0.85 3.09
N TRP A 563 21.75 -0.07 2.28
CA TRP A 563 23.15 -0.11 1.84
C TRP A 563 24.19 -0.16 2.98
N CYS A 564 23.83 -0.68 4.16
CA CYS A 564 24.81 -1.04 5.19
C CYS A 564 25.54 -2.35 4.81
N SER A 565 26.36 -2.29 3.77
CA SER A 565 26.94 -3.46 3.10
C SER A 565 27.79 -4.38 3.97
N SER A 566 28.42 -3.85 5.03
CA SER A 566 29.23 -4.63 5.98
C SER A 566 28.46 -5.11 7.23
N LEU A 567 27.18 -4.76 7.36
CA LEU A 567 26.39 -5.12 8.55
C LEU A 567 26.15 -6.63 8.55
N SER A 568 26.85 -7.34 9.43
CA SER A 568 26.81 -8.81 9.49
C SER A 568 25.92 -9.35 10.60
N GLU A 569 25.73 -8.58 11.66
CA GLU A 569 24.93 -8.94 12.83
C GLU A 569 24.12 -7.73 13.33
N ILE A 570 22.83 -7.92 13.54
CA ILE A 570 21.95 -6.99 14.24
C ILE A 570 21.01 -7.75 15.17
N ASN A 571 21.01 -7.38 16.44
CA ASN A 571 20.06 -7.91 17.43
C ASN A 571 18.87 -6.96 17.52
N ILE A 572 17.72 -7.38 16.99
CA ILE A 572 16.48 -6.60 17.02
C ILE A 572 15.83 -6.74 18.41
N PRO A 573 15.65 -5.64 19.17
CA PRO A 573 15.04 -5.68 20.49
C PRO A 573 13.61 -6.23 20.48
N LYS A 574 13.17 -6.83 21.59
CA LYS A 574 11.81 -7.41 21.70
C LYS A 574 10.72 -6.36 21.76
N SER A 575 11.08 -5.10 21.99
CA SER A 575 10.20 -3.95 22.00
C SER A 575 9.77 -3.48 20.61
N ILE A 576 10.47 -3.88 19.53
CA ILE A 576 10.19 -3.39 18.18
C ILE A 576 8.82 -3.87 17.70
N THR A 577 7.94 -2.94 17.33
CA THR A 577 6.62 -3.24 16.77
C THR A 577 6.55 -3.03 15.26
N GLU A 578 7.50 -2.31 14.68
CA GLU A 578 7.49 -1.92 13.26
C GLU A 578 8.91 -1.92 12.67
N ILE A 579 9.07 -2.57 11.50
CA ILE A 579 10.23 -2.45 10.61
C ILE A 579 9.73 -1.86 9.30
N GLY A 580 10.23 -0.67 8.95
CA GLY A 580 9.79 0.08 7.77
C GLY A 580 10.20 -0.57 6.43
N ASN A 581 9.70 0.01 5.34
CA ASN A 581 10.07 -0.38 3.98
C ASN A 581 11.57 -0.16 3.72
N GLU A 582 12.17 -1.03 2.90
CA GLU A 582 13.59 -0.99 2.52
C GLU A 582 14.58 -0.96 3.72
N CYS A 583 14.16 -1.35 4.93
CA CYS A 583 14.94 -1.09 6.14
C CYS A 583 16.35 -1.70 6.10
N PHE A 584 16.48 -2.91 5.56
CA PHE A 584 17.75 -3.65 5.42
C PHE A 584 18.12 -3.91 3.95
N GLU A 585 17.56 -3.16 2.99
CA GLU A 585 17.90 -3.36 1.57
C GLU A 585 19.42 -3.18 1.35
N CYS A 586 20.01 -4.04 0.51
CA CYS A 586 21.44 -4.10 0.20
C CYS A 586 22.37 -4.29 1.42
N CYS A 587 21.90 -4.93 2.49
CA CYS A 587 22.75 -5.40 3.59
C CYS A 587 23.48 -6.70 3.20
N PHE A 588 24.43 -6.60 2.25
CA PHE A 588 25.07 -7.74 1.61
C PHE A 588 25.77 -8.73 2.56
N SER A 589 26.23 -8.29 3.74
CA SER A 589 26.94 -9.13 4.71
C SER A 589 26.02 -9.75 5.79
N LEU A 590 24.72 -9.41 5.82
CA LEU A 590 23.80 -9.88 6.85
C LEU A 590 23.53 -11.38 6.65
N THR A 591 23.88 -12.21 7.65
CA THR A 591 23.84 -13.69 7.52
C THR A 591 22.61 -14.34 8.15
N GLU A 592 22.15 -13.80 9.28
CA GLU A 592 20.96 -14.21 10.02
C GLU A 592 20.34 -12.96 10.68
N ILE A 593 19.01 -12.95 10.78
CA ILE A 593 18.27 -11.94 11.53
C ILE A 593 17.06 -12.59 12.20
N ASP A 594 16.87 -12.32 13.48
CA ASP A 594 15.70 -12.77 14.24
C ASP A 594 14.64 -11.67 14.27
N ILE A 595 13.44 -11.99 13.77
CA ILE A 595 12.29 -11.09 13.77
C ILE A 595 11.51 -11.30 15.08
N PRO A 596 11.36 -10.27 15.94
CA PRO A 596 10.62 -10.42 17.20
C PRO A 596 9.13 -10.67 16.99
N THR A 597 8.51 -11.40 17.93
CA THR A 597 7.09 -11.79 17.90
C THR A 597 6.11 -10.62 18.09
N THR A 598 6.60 -9.41 18.28
CA THR A 598 5.84 -8.15 18.38
C THR A 598 5.55 -7.54 17.01
N ILE A 599 6.24 -7.97 15.96
CA ILE A 599 6.05 -7.44 14.60
C ILE A 599 4.84 -8.10 13.94
N SER A 600 3.96 -7.27 13.37
CA SER A 600 2.77 -7.70 12.62
C SER A 600 2.93 -7.66 11.11
N LYS A 601 3.92 -6.92 10.59
CA LYS A 601 4.17 -6.72 9.16
C LYS A 601 5.67 -6.54 8.88
N LEU A 602 6.14 -7.15 7.80
CA LEU A 602 7.42 -6.82 7.17
C LEU A 602 7.17 -5.88 5.97
N GLY A 603 7.91 -4.77 5.91
CA GLY A 603 7.77 -3.76 4.85
C GLY A 603 8.15 -4.27 3.46
N ASP A 604 7.76 -3.49 2.43
CA ASP A 604 8.16 -3.75 1.05
C ASP A 604 9.68 -3.63 0.94
N LYS A 605 10.33 -4.53 0.18
CA LYS A 605 11.78 -4.59 -0.05
C LYS A 605 12.64 -4.64 1.22
N CYS A 606 12.06 -5.02 2.36
CA CYS A 606 12.73 -4.91 3.66
C CYS A 606 14.10 -5.62 3.71
N PHE A 607 14.26 -6.74 3.02
CA PHE A 607 15.51 -7.52 2.91
C PHE A 607 15.98 -7.69 1.45
N LEU A 608 15.58 -6.78 0.55
CA LEU A 608 16.00 -6.80 -0.85
C LEU A 608 17.54 -6.84 -0.93
N GLU A 609 18.08 -7.74 -1.75
CA GLU A 609 19.53 -7.92 -1.96
C GLU A 609 20.35 -8.20 -0.68
N CYS A 610 19.74 -8.79 0.36
CA CYS A 610 20.48 -9.38 1.47
C CYS A 610 21.16 -10.69 1.02
N SER A 611 22.16 -10.58 0.15
CA SER A 611 22.74 -11.69 -0.61
C SER A 611 23.43 -12.77 0.24
N SER A 612 23.90 -12.44 1.44
CA SER A 612 24.48 -13.41 2.40
C SER A 612 23.46 -13.99 3.39
N LEU A 613 22.18 -13.60 3.34
CA LEU A 613 21.17 -14.05 4.29
C LEU A 613 20.87 -15.53 4.03
N THR A 614 21.28 -16.39 4.95
CA THR A 614 21.15 -17.86 4.79
C THR A 614 19.86 -18.40 5.39
N LYS A 615 19.34 -17.72 6.41
CA LYS A 615 18.18 -18.11 7.21
C LYS A 615 17.51 -16.88 7.82
N ILE A 616 16.18 -16.91 7.84
CA ILE A 616 15.35 -15.94 8.58
C ILE A 616 14.17 -16.66 9.23
N ASN A 617 13.91 -16.35 10.50
CA ASN A 617 12.75 -16.86 11.23
C ASN A 617 11.64 -15.81 11.23
N ILE A 618 10.55 -16.05 10.51
CA ILE A 618 9.38 -15.16 10.51
C ILE A 618 8.37 -15.68 11.56
N PRO A 619 8.09 -14.92 12.64
CA PRO A 619 7.19 -15.37 13.70
C PRO A 619 5.72 -15.35 13.25
N THR A 620 4.89 -16.15 13.92
CA THR A 620 3.44 -16.25 13.66
C THR A 620 2.64 -14.99 13.96
N SER A 621 3.28 -13.94 14.50
CA SER A 621 2.68 -12.62 14.64
C SER A 621 2.64 -11.84 13.32
N VAL A 622 3.50 -12.16 12.36
CA VAL A 622 3.57 -11.49 11.06
C VAL A 622 2.38 -11.91 10.21
N THR A 623 1.53 -10.95 9.86
CA THR A 623 0.31 -11.15 9.07
C THR A 623 0.46 -10.70 7.61
N GLU A 624 1.50 -9.92 7.31
CA GLU A 624 1.79 -9.37 5.98
C GLU A 624 3.30 -9.33 5.73
N ILE A 625 3.71 -9.78 4.53
CA ILE A 625 5.06 -9.57 3.98
C ILE A 625 4.91 -8.66 2.76
N GLY A 626 5.69 -7.59 2.70
CA GLY A 626 5.67 -6.62 1.61
C GLY A 626 6.19 -7.15 0.26
N ASP A 627 5.98 -6.37 -0.79
CA ASP A 627 6.46 -6.69 -2.14
C ASP A 627 7.98 -6.80 -2.18
N GLU A 628 8.51 -7.75 -2.95
CA GLU A 628 9.97 -7.94 -3.15
C GLU A 628 10.79 -8.07 -1.84
N CYS A 629 10.15 -8.45 -0.72
CA CYS A 629 10.75 -8.38 0.60
C CYS A 629 12.08 -9.16 0.72
N PHE A 630 12.20 -10.30 0.04
CA PHE A 630 13.40 -11.15 0.02
C PHE A 630 14.02 -11.27 -1.39
N LYS A 631 13.67 -10.38 -2.32
CA LYS A 631 14.20 -10.45 -3.68
C LYS A 631 15.74 -10.39 -3.67
N ASN A 632 16.38 -11.16 -4.53
CA ASN A 632 17.84 -11.33 -4.64
C ASN A 632 18.54 -11.78 -3.33
N CYS A 633 17.83 -12.44 -2.40
CA CYS A 633 18.45 -13.16 -1.28
C CYS A 633 19.08 -14.48 -1.75
N VAL A 634 20.16 -14.38 -2.54
CA VAL A 634 20.73 -15.53 -3.28
C VAL A 634 21.22 -16.68 -2.41
N SER A 635 21.61 -16.43 -1.15
CA SER A 635 22.07 -17.46 -0.20
C SER A 635 20.96 -18.07 0.65
N LEU A 636 19.72 -17.59 0.52
CA LEU A 636 18.60 -18.05 1.35
C LEU A 636 18.21 -19.46 0.90
N THR A 637 18.44 -20.46 1.75
CA THR A 637 18.23 -21.87 1.39
C THR A 637 16.84 -22.39 1.78
N HIS A 638 16.31 -21.88 2.88
CA HIS A 638 15.07 -22.30 3.51
C HIS A 638 14.37 -21.10 4.14
N ILE A 639 13.05 -21.00 3.96
CA ILE A 639 12.22 -20.03 4.67
C ILE A 639 10.90 -20.66 5.09
N ASN A 640 10.51 -20.40 6.35
CA ASN A 640 9.21 -20.81 6.90
C ASN A 640 8.28 -19.60 6.87
N ILE A 641 7.21 -19.69 6.07
CA ILE A 641 6.19 -18.65 5.98
C ILE A 641 5.06 -19.00 6.95
N PRO A 642 4.84 -18.21 8.02
CA PRO A 642 3.86 -18.54 9.04
C PRO A 642 2.41 -18.54 8.52
N THR A 643 1.54 -19.32 9.18
CA THR A 643 0.10 -19.46 8.88
C THR A 643 -0.70 -18.17 8.98
N SER A 644 -0.17 -17.18 9.70
CA SER A 644 -0.78 -15.86 9.88
C SER A 644 -0.80 -15.03 8.60
N ILE A 645 0.05 -15.36 7.61
CA ILE A 645 0.11 -14.66 6.32
C ILE A 645 -1.01 -15.16 5.42
N LYS A 646 -1.95 -14.26 5.12
CA LYS A 646 -3.13 -14.55 4.29
C LYS A 646 -2.86 -14.42 2.80
N LEU A 647 -1.96 -13.53 2.43
CA LEU A 647 -1.63 -13.19 1.04
C LEU A 647 -0.11 -13.03 0.92
N ILE A 648 0.49 -13.75 -0.03
CA ILE A 648 1.82 -13.45 -0.53
C ILE A 648 1.67 -12.42 -1.65
N LYS A 649 2.33 -11.28 -1.51
CA LYS A 649 2.38 -10.28 -2.56
C LYS A 649 3.45 -10.61 -3.61
N ASN A 650 3.69 -9.72 -4.57
CA ASN A 650 4.41 -10.06 -5.79
C ASN A 650 5.93 -10.12 -5.57
N ASN A 651 6.59 -11.07 -6.26
CA ASN A 651 8.05 -11.19 -6.37
C ASN A 651 8.82 -11.29 -5.03
N ILE A 652 8.20 -11.81 -3.96
CA ILE A 652 8.84 -11.89 -2.63
C ILE A 652 10.20 -12.60 -2.68
N PHE A 653 10.33 -13.66 -3.49
CA PHE A 653 11.53 -14.49 -3.60
C PHE A 653 12.24 -14.38 -4.96
N ASP A 654 11.94 -13.34 -5.74
CA ASP A 654 12.55 -13.15 -7.07
C ASP A 654 14.08 -13.16 -6.96
N GLY A 655 14.76 -13.94 -7.82
CA GLY A 655 16.22 -14.08 -7.77
C GLY A 655 16.79 -14.85 -6.56
N CYS A 656 15.99 -15.49 -5.71
CA CYS A 656 16.46 -16.36 -4.62
C CYS A 656 16.96 -17.72 -5.15
N THR A 657 18.13 -17.72 -5.79
CA THR A 657 18.65 -18.87 -6.55
C THR A 657 18.98 -20.12 -5.72
N SER A 658 19.27 -19.99 -4.42
CA SER A 658 19.53 -21.13 -3.52
C SER A 658 18.30 -21.65 -2.79
N LEU A 659 17.12 -21.04 -3.00
CA LEU A 659 15.91 -21.37 -2.26
C LEU A 659 15.32 -22.69 -2.77
N THR A 660 15.60 -23.77 -2.03
CA THR A 660 15.15 -25.13 -2.39
C THR A 660 13.81 -25.51 -1.77
N ASN A 661 13.49 -24.92 -0.62
CA ASN A 661 12.33 -25.28 0.19
C ASN A 661 11.66 -24.01 0.73
N VAL A 662 10.40 -23.80 0.36
CA VAL A 662 9.53 -22.79 0.98
C VAL A 662 8.42 -23.54 1.70
N ASN A 663 8.52 -23.63 3.03
CA ASN A 663 7.45 -24.24 3.82
C ASN A 663 6.35 -23.20 4.01
N THR A 664 5.36 -23.25 3.13
CA THR A 664 4.22 -22.34 3.15
C THR A 664 2.99 -23.05 3.73
N GLN A 665 2.29 -22.38 4.65
CA GLN A 665 0.97 -22.80 5.12
C GLN A 665 -0.14 -21.85 4.63
N ILE A 666 0.07 -21.23 3.46
CA ILE A 666 -0.68 -20.06 2.96
C ILE A 666 -2.12 -20.39 2.58
N GLN A 667 -3.03 -19.47 2.92
CA GLN A 667 -4.46 -19.65 2.75
C GLN A 667 -4.98 -19.64 1.31
N THR A 668 -4.26 -19.04 0.35
CA THR A 668 -4.59 -19.02 -1.09
C THR A 668 -3.41 -18.41 -1.87
N LEU A 669 -2.81 -19.13 -2.84
CA LEU A 669 -2.19 -18.44 -3.99
C LEU A 669 -3.37 -17.98 -4.87
N SER A 670 -3.58 -16.67 -5.02
CA SER A 670 -4.48 -16.16 -6.05
C SER A 670 -3.82 -16.36 -7.41
N VAL A 671 -4.55 -17.00 -8.33
CA VAL A 671 -4.11 -17.49 -9.64
C VAL A 671 -3.91 -16.35 -10.68
N ASP A 672 -3.79 -15.10 -10.24
CA ASP A 672 -3.70 -13.97 -11.19
C ASP A 672 -2.27 -13.67 -11.67
N ASP A 673 -1.23 -14.22 -11.04
CA ASP A 673 0.16 -14.00 -11.47
C ASP A 673 0.85 -15.30 -11.90
N TYR A 674 1.07 -15.39 -13.22
CA TYR A 674 1.86 -16.38 -13.94
C TYR A 674 3.34 -16.30 -13.51
N LEU A 675 3.67 -16.76 -12.30
CA LEU A 675 5.01 -16.66 -11.74
C LEU A 675 5.86 -17.87 -12.14
N ASP A 676 6.68 -17.69 -13.19
CA ASP A 676 7.60 -18.70 -13.73
C ASP A 676 8.64 -19.23 -12.71
N GLU A 677 8.88 -18.54 -11.60
CA GLU A 677 9.89 -18.95 -10.61
C GLU A 677 9.46 -20.13 -9.74
N TYR A 678 8.16 -20.30 -9.46
CA TYR A 678 7.68 -21.45 -8.70
C TYR A 678 7.79 -22.77 -9.49
N LYS A 679 7.97 -22.71 -10.82
CA LYS A 679 8.26 -23.89 -11.66
C LYS A 679 9.61 -24.56 -11.31
N LYS A 680 10.46 -23.90 -10.52
CA LYS A 680 11.72 -24.47 -9.99
C LYS A 680 11.54 -25.34 -8.75
N LEU A 681 10.37 -25.29 -8.09
CA LEU A 681 10.13 -26.06 -6.87
C LEU A 681 10.15 -27.57 -7.17
N THR A 682 10.82 -28.32 -6.29
CA THR A 682 10.89 -29.79 -6.39
C THR A 682 9.91 -30.50 -5.46
N SER A 683 9.43 -29.83 -4.41
CA SER A 683 8.43 -30.34 -3.47
C SER A 683 7.50 -29.22 -2.99
N VAL A 684 6.22 -29.54 -2.79
CA VAL A 684 5.18 -28.59 -2.33
C VAL A 684 4.29 -29.27 -1.27
N ILE A 685 3.97 -28.55 -0.18
CA ILE A 685 3.03 -29.01 0.85
C ILE A 685 1.79 -28.11 0.80
N ILE A 686 0.61 -28.71 0.65
CA ILE A 686 -0.66 -27.97 0.58
C ILE A 686 -1.29 -27.83 1.98
N PRO A 687 -1.75 -26.64 2.39
CA PRO A 687 -2.22 -26.40 3.75
C PRO A 687 -3.60 -27.00 4.04
N THR A 688 -3.84 -27.43 5.28
CA THR A 688 -5.03 -28.19 5.70
C THR A 688 -6.35 -27.43 5.67
N ASN A 689 -6.36 -26.13 5.37
CA ASN A 689 -7.58 -25.33 5.20
C ASN A 689 -8.04 -25.28 3.74
N ILE A 690 -7.24 -25.75 2.78
CA ILE A 690 -7.59 -25.76 1.37
C ILE A 690 -8.55 -26.92 1.10
N THR A 691 -9.70 -26.60 0.53
CA THR A 691 -10.75 -27.58 0.20
C THR A 691 -10.83 -27.89 -1.29
N ARG A 692 -10.20 -27.10 -2.15
CA ARG A 692 -10.21 -27.25 -3.62
C ARG A 692 -8.90 -26.71 -4.19
N LEU A 693 -8.38 -27.37 -5.22
CA LEU A 693 -7.33 -26.82 -6.09
C LEU A 693 -7.99 -26.31 -7.37
N GLU A 694 -7.67 -25.08 -7.78
CA GLU A 694 -8.26 -24.45 -8.95
C GLU A 694 -7.59 -24.91 -10.26
N GLU A 695 -8.13 -24.43 -11.38
CA GLU A 695 -7.60 -24.70 -12.72
C GLU A 695 -6.16 -24.17 -12.90
N ASN A 696 -5.32 -24.93 -13.62
CA ASN A 696 -3.91 -24.62 -13.96
C ASN A 696 -2.94 -24.40 -12.78
N TYR A 697 -3.34 -24.70 -11.53
CA TYR A 697 -2.62 -24.28 -10.32
C TYR A 697 -1.13 -24.69 -10.23
N PHE A 698 -0.79 -25.92 -10.66
CA PHE A 698 0.59 -26.45 -10.75
C PHE A 698 0.97 -26.80 -12.20
N SER A 699 0.28 -26.22 -13.18
CA SER A 699 0.55 -26.52 -14.59
C SER A 699 1.98 -26.10 -14.95
N GLU A 700 2.70 -26.95 -15.68
CA GLU A 700 4.08 -26.75 -16.12
C GLU A 700 5.15 -26.65 -15.01
N TYR A 701 4.89 -27.18 -13.82
CA TYR A 701 5.92 -27.31 -12.79
C TYR A 701 6.87 -28.46 -13.15
N LEU A 702 7.75 -28.23 -14.13
CA LEU A 702 8.59 -29.25 -14.77
C LEU A 702 9.54 -29.97 -13.80
N LEU A 703 9.91 -29.33 -12.69
CA LEU A 703 10.83 -29.88 -11.69
C LEU A 703 10.13 -30.47 -10.45
N LEU A 704 8.80 -30.37 -10.34
CA LEU A 704 8.04 -30.88 -9.21
C LEU A 704 8.09 -32.40 -9.16
N LYS A 705 8.67 -32.96 -8.09
CA LYS A 705 8.82 -34.41 -7.88
C LYS A 705 7.79 -34.98 -6.92
N GLU A 706 7.39 -34.19 -5.92
CA GLU A 706 6.49 -34.58 -4.84
C GLU A 706 5.53 -33.44 -4.48
N ILE A 707 4.28 -33.79 -4.19
CA ILE A 707 3.31 -32.86 -3.61
C ILE A 707 2.50 -33.55 -2.52
N ILE A 708 2.38 -32.89 -1.35
CA ILE A 708 1.62 -33.39 -0.20
C ILE A 708 0.27 -32.68 -0.16
N LEU A 709 -0.81 -33.42 -0.43
CA LEU A 709 -2.18 -32.93 -0.38
C LEU A 709 -2.83 -33.19 1.00
N PRO A 710 -3.51 -32.20 1.61
CA PRO A 710 -4.21 -32.39 2.87
C PRO A 710 -5.51 -33.16 2.68
N SER A 711 -5.99 -33.80 3.76
CA SER A 711 -7.24 -34.55 3.81
C SER A 711 -8.51 -33.71 3.68
N THR A 712 -8.39 -32.40 3.44
CA THR A 712 -9.50 -31.46 3.28
C THR A 712 -9.87 -31.21 1.81
N ILE A 713 -9.01 -31.58 0.86
CA ILE A 713 -9.28 -31.35 -0.56
C ILE A 713 -10.43 -32.25 -1.04
N THR A 714 -11.43 -31.63 -1.63
CA THR A 714 -12.64 -32.26 -2.17
C THR A 714 -12.69 -32.25 -3.69
N SER A 715 -11.97 -31.35 -4.36
CA SER A 715 -11.87 -31.31 -5.83
C SER A 715 -10.52 -30.78 -6.29
N ILE A 716 -10.03 -31.29 -7.43
CA ILE A 716 -8.86 -30.78 -8.14
C ILE A 716 -9.31 -30.32 -9.53
N GLY A 717 -9.03 -29.07 -9.86
CA GLY A 717 -9.49 -28.38 -11.08
C GLY A 717 -8.82 -28.84 -12.37
N ASN A 718 -9.23 -28.22 -13.49
CA ASN A 718 -8.73 -28.56 -14.82
C ASN A 718 -7.23 -28.26 -14.95
N SER A 719 -6.48 -29.11 -15.66
CA SER A 719 -5.05 -28.93 -15.93
C SER A 719 -4.18 -28.67 -14.70
N CYS A 720 -4.66 -29.01 -13.49
CA CYS A 720 -4.04 -28.59 -12.24
C CYS A 720 -2.58 -29.05 -12.14
N PHE A 721 -2.27 -30.26 -12.60
CA PHE A 721 -0.91 -30.82 -12.66
C PHE A 721 -0.46 -31.09 -14.11
N SER A 722 -1.07 -30.43 -15.11
CA SER A 722 -0.67 -30.65 -16.50
C SER A 722 0.81 -30.34 -16.69
N ARG A 723 1.52 -31.16 -17.48
CA ARG A 723 2.95 -31.04 -17.78
C ARG A 723 3.88 -31.05 -16.57
N CYS A 724 3.46 -31.58 -15.42
CA CYS A 724 4.35 -31.90 -14.29
C CYS A 724 5.24 -33.11 -14.62
N THR A 725 6.18 -32.94 -15.55
CA THR A 725 6.93 -34.04 -16.17
C THR A 725 7.84 -34.80 -15.20
N SER A 726 8.26 -34.18 -14.09
CA SER A 726 9.06 -34.82 -13.02
C SER A 726 8.25 -35.46 -11.90
N LEU A 727 6.92 -35.31 -11.88
CA LEU A 727 6.08 -35.80 -10.78
C LEU A 727 6.07 -37.33 -10.80
N THR A 728 6.61 -37.95 -9.76
CA THR A 728 6.78 -39.41 -9.72
C THR A 728 5.62 -40.13 -9.04
N ASN A 729 5.08 -39.52 -7.98
CA ASN A 729 4.00 -40.04 -7.17
C ASN A 729 3.17 -38.88 -6.60
N ILE A 730 1.87 -39.12 -6.41
CA ILE A 730 0.96 -38.20 -5.72
C ILE A 730 -0.03 -39.00 -4.86
N ASN A 731 -0.17 -38.61 -3.60
CA ASN A 731 -1.13 -39.21 -2.68
C ASN A 731 -2.43 -38.39 -2.70
N LEU A 732 -3.44 -38.89 -3.40
CA LEU A 732 -4.76 -38.25 -3.45
C LEU A 732 -5.53 -38.48 -2.13
N PRO A 733 -6.12 -37.43 -1.51
CA PRO A 733 -6.76 -37.56 -0.22
C PRO A 733 -8.11 -38.28 -0.30
N SER A 734 -8.48 -39.02 0.76
CA SER A 734 -9.75 -39.78 0.83
C SER A 734 -11.03 -38.90 0.85
N SER A 735 -10.88 -37.59 1.01
CA SER A 735 -11.95 -36.59 0.88
C SER A 735 -12.26 -36.21 -0.56
N LEU A 736 -11.40 -36.58 -1.53
CA LEU A 736 -11.51 -36.16 -2.91
C LEU A 736 -12.77 -36.74 -3.57
N ARG A 737 -13.50 -35.89 -4.30
CA ARG A 737 -14.74 -36.23 -5.03
C ARG A 737 -14.58 -36.09 -6.54
N GLU A 738 -13.66 -35.25 -6.98
CA GLU A 738 -13.55 -34.87 -8.39
C GLU A 738 -12.11 -34.59 -8.83
N LEU A 739 -11.77 -35.08 -10.03
CA LEU A 739 -10.61 -34.68 -10.84
C LEU A 739 -11.09 -33.97 -12.11
N GLY A 740 -10.55 -32.78 -12.41
CA GLY A 740 -10.89 -31.98 -13.60
C GLY A 740 -10.33 -32.51 -14.91
N ASP A 741 -10.68 -31.84 -16.01
CA ASP A 741 -10.19 -32.15 -17.36
C ASP A 741 -8.67 -31.91 -17.43
N TYR A 742 -7.90 -32.74 -18.15
CA TYR A 742 -6.44 -32.62 -18.30
C TYR A 742 -5.63 -32.58 -16.99
N CYS A 743 -6.22 -32.98 -15.85
CA CYS A 743 -5.64 -32.76 -14.52
C CYS A 743 -4.20 -33.26 -14.36
N PHE A 744 -3.84 -34.42 -14.92
CA PHE A 744 -2.50 -35.02 -14.91
C PHE A 744 -1.94 -35.21 -16.33
N GLU A 745 -2.41 -34.43 -17.30
CA GLU A 745 -1.93 -34.51 -18.67
C GLU A 745 -0.39 -34.37 -18.73
N CYS A 746 0.30 -35.19 -19.53
CA CYS A 746 1.75 -35.13 -19.71
C CYS A 746 2.58 -35.29 -18.41
N CYS A 747 2.03 -35.89 -17.34
CA CYS A 747 2.78 -36.31 -16.15
C CYS A 747 3.67 -37.53 -16.45
N SER A 748 4.67 -37.34 -17.31
CA SER A 748 5.42 -38.42 -17.96
C SER A 748 6.21 -39.32 -17.01
N SER A 749 6.55 -38.86 -15.80
CA SER A 749 7.26 -39.65 -14.78
C SER A 749 6.35 -40.33 -13.75
N LEU A 750 5.03 -40.11 -13.81
CA LEU A 750 4.08 -40.65 -12.84
C LEU A 750 3.95 -42.17 -13.03
N LYS A 751 4.43 -42.94 -12.05
CA LYS A 751 4.48 -44.42 -12.17
C LYS A 751 3.22 -45.12 -11.70
N SER A 752 2.60 -44.58 -10.67
CA SER A 752 1.38 -45.11 -10.05
C SER A 752 0.57 -43.98 -9.44
N ILE A 753 -0.75 -44.11 -9.48
CA ILE A 753 -1.66 -43.22 -8.79
C ILE A 753 -2.83 -44.03 -8.19
N ILE A 754 -3.14 -43.76 -6.93
CA ILE A 754 -4.28 -44.36 -6.25
C ILE A 754 -5.42 -43.35 -6.28
N ILE A 755 -6.43 -43.61 -7.12
CA ILE A 755 -7.65 -42.80 -7.18
C ILE A 755 -8.57 -43.24 -6.03
N PRO A 756 -8.92 -42.35 -5.08
CA PRO A 756 -9.78 -42.70 -3.96
C PRO A 756 -11.17 -43.19 -4.42
N THR A 757 -11.73 -44.17 -3.71
CA THR A 757 -13.07 -44.73 -4.02
C THR A 757 -14.21 -43.71 -3.88
N THR A 758 -13.94 -42.56 -3.27
CA THR A 758 -14.88 -41.45 -3.12
C THR A 758 -14.97 -40.55 -4.36
N VAL A 759 -14.06 -40.68 -5.31
CA VAL A 759 -14.07 -39.89 -6.55
C VAL A 759 -15.22 -40.36 -7.43
N SER A 760 -16.19 -39.49 -7.71
CA SER A 760 -17.35 -39.79 -8.57
C SER A 760 -17.25 -39.18 -9.96
N ARG A 761 -16.28 -38.29 -10.20
CA ARG A 761 -16.04 -37.65 -11.50
C ARG A 761 -14.54 -37.57 -11.81
N ILE A 762 -14.18 -38.01 -13.01
CA ILE A 762 -12.85 -37.83 -13.60
C ILE A 762 -13.04 -37.05 -14.91
N GLY A 763 -12.26 -36.00 -15.13
CA GLY A 763 -12.33 -35.19 -16.34
C GLY A 763 -11.78 -35.88 -17.58
N LYS A 764 -12.12 -35.38 -18.76
CA LYS A 764 -11.58 -35.86 -20.04
C LYS A 764 -10.08 -35.61 -20.09
N TRP A 765 -9.32 -36.46 -20.77
CA TRP A 765 -7.86 -36.33 -20.90
C TRP A 765 -7.07 -36.32 -19.58
N CYS A 766 -7.68 -36.73 -18.46
CA CYS A 766 -7.10 -36.57 -17.12
C CYS A 766 -5.70 -37.19 -16.99
N PHE A 767 -5.45 -38.38 -17.56
CA PHE A 767 -4.14 -39.05 -17.54
C PHE A 767 -3.52 -39.20 -18.93
N TYR A 768 -3.89 -38.33 -19.89
CA TYR A 768 -3.33 -38.38 -21.23
C TYR A 768 -1.80 -38.16 -21.21
N GLU A 769 -1.04 -38.98 -21.94
CA GLU A 769 0.43 -38.95 -21.96
C GLU A 769 1.11 -39.12 -20.59
N CYS A 770 0.48 -39.84 -19.65
CA CYS A 770 1.16 -40.38 -18.47
C CYS A 770 2.04 -41.58 -18.84
N ARG A 771 3.13 -41.32 -19.59
CA ARG A 771 3.92 -42.36 -20.29
C ARG A 771 4.52 -43.44 -19.38
N SER A 772 4.81 -43.13 -18.12
CA SER A 772 5.37 -44.07 -17.13
C SER A 772 4.32 -44.80 -16.29
N LEU A 773 3.02 -44.52 -16.46
CA LEU A 773 1.96 -45.08 -15.62
C LEU A 773 1.80 -46.57 -15.92
N VAL A 774 2.10 -47.43 -14.95
CA VAL A 774 2.10 -48.90 -15.14
C VAL A 774 0.74 -49.52 -14.83
N ASN A 775 0.06 -49.00 -13.81
CA ASN A 775 -1.24 -49.43 -13.35
C ASN A 775 -2.03 -48.27 -12.75
N VAL A 776 -3.35 -48.36 -12.84
CA VAL A 776 -4.30 -47.42 -12.26
C VAL A 776 -5.63 -48.12 -12.02
N ASN A 777 -6.23 -47.91 -10.85
CA ASN A 777 -7.53 -48.48 -10.53
C ASN A 777 -8.62 -47.43 -10.74
N ILE A 778 -9.64 -47.77 -11.54
CA ILE A 778 -10.81 -46.93 -11.74
C ILE A 778 -11.79 -47.17 -10.59
N PRO A 779 -12.22 -46.12 -9.84
CA PRO A 779 -13.18 -46.28 -8.75
C PRO A 779 -14.53 -46.86 -9.21
N THR A 780 -15.15 -47.71 -8.38
CA THR A 780 -16.47 -48.34 -8.65
C THR A 780 -17.65 -47.35 -8.64
N THR A 781 -17.39 -46.11 -8.25
CA THR A 781 -18.32 -44.97 -8.33
C THR A 781 -18.47 -44.44 -9.76
N ILE A 782 -17.48 -44.67 -10.63
CA ILE A 782 -17.49 -44.21 -12.01
C ILE A 782 -18.49 -45.04 -12.84
N LYS A 783 -19.39 -44.33 -13.54
CA LYS A 783 -20.42 -44.91 -14.41
C LYS A 783 -20.03 -44.95 -15.88
N GLU A 784 -19.18 -44.02 -16.30
CA GLU A 784 -18.71 -43.91 -17.67
C GLU A 784 -17.22 -43.56 -17.64
N ILE A 785 -16.42 -44.26 -18.43
CA ILE A 785 -15.03 -43.90 -18.65
C ILE A 785 -15.02 -42.89 -19.79
N GLY A 786 -14.58 -41.67 -19.52
CA GLY A 786 -14.66 -40.56 -20.46
C GLY A 786 -13.62 -40.60 -21.57
N HIS A 787 -13.71 -39.58 -22.44
CA HIS A 787 -12.84 -39.41 -23.60
C HIS A 787 -11.37 -39.28 -23.20
N CYS A 788 -10.50 -40.10 -23.81
CA CYS A 788 -9.04 -40.06 -23.69
C CYS A 788 -8.51 -40.11 -22.23
N TYR A 789 -9.17 -40.81 -21.31
CA TYR A 789 -8.71 -40.88 -19.91
C TYR A 789 -7.27 -41.35 -19.78
N PHE A 790 -6.87 -42.39 -20.51
CA PHE A 790 -5.56 -43.05 -20.42
C PHE A 790 -4.84 -43.11 -21.79
N GLY A 791 -5.19 -42.22 -22.72
CA GLY A 791 -4.54 -42.19 -24.04
C GLY A 791 -3.03 -41.94 -23.90
N ALA A 792 -2.23 -42.61 -24.74
CA ALA A 792 -0.77 -42.57 -24.76
C ALA A 792 -0.10 -42.91 -23.40
N CYS A 793 -0.75 -43.71 -22.56
CA CYS A 793 -0.12 -44.32 -21.38
C CYS A 793 0.77 -45.51 -21.81
N LEU A 794 1.94 -45.21 -22.36
CA LEU A 794 2.81 -46.19 -23.03
C LEU A 794 3.24 -47.37 -22.15
N SER A 795 3.34 -47.19 -20.83
CA SER A 795 3.74 -48.24 -19.88
C SER A 795 2.57 -49.01 -19.23
N LEU A 796 1.32 -48.68 -19.57
CA LEU A 796 0.14 -49.30 -18.96
C LEU A 796 0.02 -50.75 -19.44
N THR A 797 0.19 -51.72 -18.53
CA THR A 797 0.26 -53.15 -18.90
C THR A 797 -1.08 -53.88 -18.79
N SER A 798 -1.93 -53.43 -17.87
CA SER A 798 -3.27 -53.98 -17.60
C SER A 798 -4.17 -52.89 -17.03
N ILE A 799 -5.46 -52.97 -17.31
CA ILE A 799 -6.49 -52.10 -16.72
C ILE A 799 -7.69 -52.95 -16.28
N THR A 800 -8.21 -52.70 -15.08
CA THR A 800 -9.45 -53.33 -14.61
C THR A 800 -10.61 -52.34 -14.75
N ILE A 801 -11.56 -52.67 -15.62
CA ILE A 801 -12.78 -51.88 -15.82
C ILE A 801 -13.83 -52.37 -14.81
N PRO A 802 -14.34 -51.49 -13.91
CA PRO A 802 -15.27 -51.91 -12.87
C PRO A 802 -16.67 -52.21 -13.46
N GLN A 803 -17.40 -53.12 -12.82
CA GLN A 803 -18.78 -53.51 -13.16
C GLN A 803 -19.80 -52.36 -13.05
N SER A 804 -19.38 -51.18 -12.56
CA SER A 804 -20.20 -49.98 -12.52
C SER A 804 -20.27 -49.25 -13.86
N VAL A 805 -19.37 -49.55 -14.79
CA VAL A 805 -19.20 -48.83 -16.05
C VAL A 805 -20.18 -49.35 -17.11
N SER A 806 -20.94 -48.43 -17.71
CA SER A 806 -21.85 -48.71 -18.83
C SER A 806 -21.30 -48.26 -20.19
N LYS A 807 -20.27 -47.42 -20.22
CA LYS A 807 -19.71 -46.82 -21.45
C LYS A 807 -18.22 -46.56 -21.32
N ILE A 808 -17.47 -46.86 -22.38
CA ILE A 808 -16.06 -46.52 -22.55
C ILE A 808 -15.94 -45.50 -23.68
N GLY A 809 -15.37 -44.34 -23.40
CA GLY A 809 -15.29 -43.21 -24.32
C GLY A 809 -14.27 -43.37 -25.44
N ASP A 810 -14.31 -42.41 -26.37
CA ASP A 810 -13.41 -42.35 -27.52
C ASP A 810 -11.95 -42.16 -27.08
N TRP A 811 -11.01 -42.77 -27.80
CA TRP A 811 -9.55 -42.75 -27.55
C TRP A 811 -9.11 -43.10 -26.12
N CYS A 812 -9.97 -43.73 -25.32
CA CYS A 812 -9.71 -43.95 -23.89
C CYS A 812 -8.37 -44.64 -23.59
N PHE A 813 -8.03 -45.67 -24.38
CA PHE A 813 -6.77 -46.42 -24.29
C PHE A 813 -5.96 -46.32 -25.59
N TYR A 814 -6.18 -45.26 -26.36
CA TYR A 814 -5.44 -45.01 -27.60
C TYR A 814 -3.93 -45.03 -27.32
N ASP A 815 -3.16 -45.72 -28.15
CA ASP A 815 -1.69 -45.79 -28.05
C ASP A 815 -1.16 -46.31 -26.71
N CYS A 816 -1.96 -47.12 -25.99
CA CYS A 816 -1.49 -47.89 -24.82
C CYS A 816 -0.65 -49.09 -25.30
N THR A 817 0.55 -48.81 -25.79
CA THR A 817 1.38 -49.79 -26.50
C THR A 817 1.81 -51.00 -25.67
N SER A 818 1.85 -50.90 -24.34
CA SER A 818 2.16 -52.02 -23.44
C SER A 818 0.94 -52.80 -22.93
N LEU A 819 -0.28 -52.40 -23.28
CA LEU A 819 -1.49 -53.05 -22.78
C LEU A 819 -1.62 -54.45 -23.39
N THR A 820 -1.59 -55.49 -22.56
CA THR A 820 -1.54 -56.89 -23.04
C THR A 820 -2.89 -57.58 -23.09
N ASN A 821 -3.76 -57.26 -22.12
CA ASN A 821 -5.11 -57.76 -22.01
C ASN A 821 -6.00 -56.70 -21.34
N THR A 822 -7.29 -56.79 -21.62
CA THR A 822 -8.32 -55.96 -20.98
C THR A 822 -9.64 -56.74 -20.98
N ASP A 823 -10.28 -56.81 -19.82
CA ASP A 823 -11.58 -57.45 -19.66
C ASP A 823 -12.67 -56.38 -19.72
N ILE A 824 -13.50 -56.42 -20.76
CA ILE A 824 -14.68 -55.56 -20.87
C ILE A 824 -15.84 -56.23 -20.12
N PRO A 825 -16.37 -55.62 -19.04
CA PRO A 825 -17.44 -56.24 -18.28
C PRO A 825 -18.76 -56.20 -19.06
N SER A 826 -19.64 -57.17 -18.80
CA SER A 826 -20.97 -57.29 -19.42
C SER A 826 -21.92 -56.14 -19.09
N THR A 827 -21.52 -55.19 -18.25
CA THR A 827 -22.30 -53.97 -17.98
C THR A 827 -22.09 -52.89 -19.04
N VAL A 828 -21.00 -52.99 -19.83
CA VAL A 828 -20.70 -52.04 -20.91
C VAL A 828 -21.66 -52.25 -22.07
N LYS A 829 -22.21 -51.14 -22.57
CA LYS A 829 -23.09 -51.08 -23.74
C LYS A 829 -22.43 -50.40 -24.93
N GLU A 830 -21.49 -49.49 -24.68
CA GLU A 830 -20.85 -48.68 -25.72
C GLU A 830 -19.33 -48.63 -25.56
N ILE A 831 -18.61 -48.86 -26.65
CA ILE A 831 -17.16 -48.64 -26.79
C ILE A 831 -16.93 -47.55 -27.83
N GLY A 832 -16.17 -46.52 -27.48
CA GLY A 832 -15.93 -45.35 -28.32
C GLY A 832 -15.01 -45.58 -29.52
N ASN A 833 -14.90 -44.55 -30.36
CA ASN A 833 -14.02 -44.52 -31.53
C ASN A 833 -12.56 -44.66 -31.11
N SER A 834 -11.79 -45.46 -31.85
CA SER A 834 -10.34 -45.66 -31.62
C SER A 834 -9.96 -46.00 -30.18
N CYS A 835 -10.88 -46.60 -29.41
CA CYS A 835 -10.73 -46.80 -27.97
C CYS A 835 -9.44 -47.57 -27.60
N PHE A 836 -9.11 -48.62 -28.36
CA PHE A 836 -7.91 -49.45 -28.19
C PHE A 836 -6.98 -49.33 -29.40
N SER A 837 -7.14 -48.30 -30.24
CA SER A 837 -6.33 -48.14 -31.45
C SER A 837 -4.84 -47.98 -31.07
N SER A 838 -3.95 -48.63 -31.83
CA SER A 838 -2.51 -48.71 -31.56
C SER A 838 -2.12 -49.39 -30.23
N CYS A 839 -2.99 -50.23 -29.63
CA CYS A 839 -2.61 -51.13 -28.54
C CYS A 839 -1.80 -52.32 -29.09
N VAL A 840 -0.54 -52.06 -29.49
CA VAL A 840 0.28 -53.02 -30.24
C VAL A 840 0.63 -54.29 -29.47
N SER A 841 0.59 -54.30 -28.14
CA SER A 841 0.84 -55.49 -27.31
C SER A 841 -0.41 -56.28 -26.93
N LEU A 842 -1.61 -55.82 -27.31
CA LEU A 842 -2.87 -56.45 -26.95
C LEU A 842 -2.99 -57.79 -27.68
N THR A 843 -2.95 -58.92 -26.95
CA THR A 843 -2.96 -60.26 -27.56
C THR A 843 -4.36 -60.85 -27.69
N SER A 844 -5.25 -60.48 -26.76
CA SER A 844 -6.64 -60.91 -26.72
C SER A 844 -7.53 -59.86 -26.06
N ILE A 845 -8.80 -59.79 -26.47
CA ILE A 845 -9.82 -58.93 -25.86
C ILE A 845 -11.16 -59.65 -25.84
N ASN A 846 -11.92 -59.47 -24.76
CA ASN A 846 -13.29 -59.97 -24.62
C ASN A 846 -14.29 -58.86 -24.97
N ILE A 847 -15.21 -59.15 -25.89
CA ILE A 847 -16.31 -58.27 -26.29
C ILE A 847 -17.65 -58.94 -25.90
N PRO A 848 -18.34 -58.43 -24.85
CA PRO A 848 -19.56 -59.06 -24.36
C PRO A 848 -20.75 -58.83 -25.30
N SER A 849 -21.74 -59.73 -25.26
CA SER A 849 -22.97 -59.64 -26.07
C SER A 849 -23.83 -58.40 -25.76
N THR A 850 -23.56 -57.70 -24.66
CA THR A 850 -24.29 -56.50 -24.21
C THR A 850 -23.94 -55.24 -24.98
N ILE A 851 -22.88 -55.28 -25.79
CA ILE A 851 -22.44 -54.14 -26.59
C ILE A 851 -23.46 -53.84 -27.69
N SER A 852 -24.03 -52.64 -27.68
CA SER A 852 -24.94 -52.12 -28.71
C SER A 852 -24.30 -51.07 -29.60
N LYS A 853 -23.09 -50.58 -29.26
CA LYS A 853 -22.36 -49.60 -30.07
C LYS A 853 -20.86 -49.79 -29.95
N ILE A 854 -20.17 -49.84 -31.09
CA ILE A 854 -18.71 -49.85 -31.18
C ILE A 854 -18.26 -48.76 -32.15
N GLY A 855 -17.37 -47.90 -31.69
CA GLY A 855 -16.84 -46.82 -32.49
C GLY A 855 -15.90 -47.30 -33.60
N ASN A 856 -15.74 -46.46 -34.61
CA ASN A 856 -14.86 -46.72 -35.74
C ASN A 856 -13.40 -46.90 -35.28
N GLU A 857 -12.66 -47.77 -35.97
CA GLU A 857 -11.23 -48.01 -35.75
C GLU A 857 -10.88 -48.40 -34.29
N CYS A 858 -11.84 -48.95 -33.54
CA CYS A 858 -11.69 -49.31 -32.12
C CYS A 858 -10.45 -50.18 -31.84
N LEU A 859 -10.17 -51.16 -32.71
CA LEU A 859 -9.03 -52.09 -32.62
C LEU A 859 -8.01 -51.87 -33.74
N PHE A 860 -8.03 -50.70 -34.39
CA PHE A 860 -7.10 -50.39 -35.48
C PHE A 860 -5.65 -50.45 -35.00
N LYS A 861 -4.74 -51.01 -35.82
CA LYS A 861 -3.31 -51.18 -35.47
C LYS A 861 -3.03 -51.97 -34.17
N CYS A 862 -3.94 -52.83 -33.72
CA CYS A 862 -3.65 -53.82 -32.68
C CYS A 862 -2.87 -55.00 -33.28
N THR A 863 -1.59 -54.80 -33.59
CA THR A 863 -0.81 -55.74 -34.41
C THR A 863 -0.49 -57.07 -33.74
N SER A 864 -0.51 -57.17 -32.40
CA SER A 864 -0.32 -58.44 -31.68
C SER A 864 -1.63 -59.18 -31.39
N LEU A 865 -2.78 -58.66 -31.81
CA LEU A 865 -4.08 -59.24 -31.51
C LEU A 865 -4.32 -60.47 -32.39
N VAL A 866 -4.24 -61.65 -31.77
CA VAL A 866 -4.33 -62.95 -32.46
C VAL A 866 -5.65 -63.67 -32.22
N ASP A 867 -6.34 -63.35 -31.13
CA ASP A 867 -7.62 -63.94 -30.70
C ASP A 867 -8.57 -62.85 -30.17
N ILE A 868 -9.86 -62.99 -30.44
CA ILE A 868 -10.91 -62.16 -29.83
C ILE A 868 -12.02 -63.09 -29.34
N ASP A 869 -12.41 -62.93 -28.09
CA ASP A 869 -13.57 -63.60 -27.52
C ASP A 869 -14.81 -62.70 -27.76
N ILE A 870 -15.78 -63.22 -28.53
CA ILE A 870 -17.02 -62.55 -28.92
C ILE A 870 -18.19 -63.48 -28.65
N ASP A 871 -19.05 -63.12 -27.71
CA ASP A 871 -20.16 -63.97 -27.26
C ASP A 871 -21.13 -64.36 -28.40
N THR A 872 -21.45 -63.42 -29.29
CA THR A 872 -22.54 -63.55 -30.27
C THR A 872 -22.13 -63.16 -31.69
N VAL A 873 -21.20 -63.91 -32.29
CA VAL A 873 -20.81 -63.74 -33.71
C VAL A 873 -21.97 -64.12 -34.65
N GLN A 874 -22.35 -63.21 -35.55
CA GLN A 874 -23.41 -63.40 -36.53
C GLN A 874 -22.86 -63.76 -37.92
N PHE A 875 -21.84 -63.04 -38.37
CA PHE A 875 -21.24 -63.24 -39.70
C PHE A 875 -19.82 -62.67 -39.75
N ILE A 876 -18.95 -63.24 -40.58
CA ILE A 876 -17.58 -62.73 -40.77
C ILE A 876 -17.37 -62.50 -42.26
N SER A 877 -17.21 -61.23 -42.63
CA SER A 877 -16.91 -60.83 -44.00
C SER A 877 -15.40 -60.81 -44.26
N GLU A 878 -14.99 -60.41 -45.47
CA GLU A 878 -13.58 -60.20 -45.81
C GLU A 878 -12.89 -59.15 -44.91
N ASP A 879 -13.64 -58.11 -44.52
CA ASP A 879 -13.13 -56.91 -43.85
C ASP A 879 -13.63 -56.74 -42.41
N ARG A 880 -14.79 -57.32 -42.04
CA ARG A 880 -15.48 -57.04 -40.77
C ARG A 880 -16.08 -58.27 -40.10
N ILE A 881 -16.19 -58.24 -38.78
CA ILE A 881 -16.91 -59.21 -37.96
C ILE A 881 -18.23 -58.58 -37.52
N PHE A 882 -19.35 -59.20 -37.87
CA PHE A 882 -20.69 -58.79 -37.47
C PHE A 882 -21.16 -59.63 -36.29
N MET A 883 -21.74 -58.97 -35.30
CA MET A 883 -22.09 -59.58 -34.03
C MET A 883 -23.26 -58.88 -33.33
N ASN A 884 -23.79 -59.58 -32.34
CA ASN A 884 -24.80 -59.17 -31.39
C ASN A 884 -26.23 -59.10 -31.93
N GLU A 885 -27.18 -59.22 -31.00
CA GLU A 885 -28.62 -59.06 -31.20
C GLU A 885 -29.22 -58.32 -29.98
N PRO A 886 -30.28 -57.52 -30.12
CA PRO A 886 -31.02 -57.21 -31.35
C PRO A 886 -30.39 -56.05 -32.16
N VAL A 887 -29.30 -55.45 -31.68
CA VAL A 887 -28.55 -54.40 -32.37
C VAL A 887 -27.35 -55.04 -33.06
N LEU A 888 -27.33 -55.00 -34.40
CA LEU A 888 -26.20 -55.52 -35.18
C LEU A 888 -25.07 -54.50 -35.16
N VAL A 889 -23.94 -54.87 -34.58
CA VAL A 889 -22.71 -54.09 -34.58
C VAL A 889 -21.59 -54.88 -35.25
N SER A 890 -20.50 -54.20 -35.54
CA SER A 890 -19.39 -54.86 -36.20
C SER A 890 -18.07 -54.13 -35.99
N ILE A 891 -17.00 -54.91 -36.06
CA ILE A 891 -15.61 -54.45 -35.92
C ILE A 891 -14.84 -54.75 -37.20
N GLU A 892 -13.91 -53.87 -37.55
CA GLU A 892 -12.90 -54.16 -38.57
C GLU A 892 -12.03 -55.33 -38.11
N ILE A 893 -11.77 -56.28 -39.01
CA ILE A 893 -10.91 -57.43 -38.71
C ILE A 893 -9.48 -56.90 -38.48
N PRO A 894 -8.90 -57.08 -37.27
CA PRO A 894 -7.52 -56.70 -37.02
C PRO A 894 -6.56 -57.47 -37.94
N GLU A 895 -5.48 -56.80 -38.36
CA GLU A 895 -4.56 -57.27 -39.40
C GLU A 895 -4.03 -58.71 -39.20
N ASN A 896 -3.74 -59.08 -37.95
CA ASN A 896 -3.12 -60.37 -37.60
C ASN A 896 -4.08 -61.34 -36.88
N LEU A 897 -5.40 -61.07 -36.90
CA LEU A 897 -6.39 -61.92 -36.24
C LEU A 897 -6.44 -63.31 -36.90
N LYS A 898 -6.29 -64.36 -36.09
CA LYS A 898 -6.34 -65.77 -36.54
C LYS A 898 -7.50 -66.54 -35.93
N LEU A 899 -7.83 -66.23 -34.69
CA LEU A 899 -8.81 -66.96 -33.90
C LEU A 899 -9.96 -66.02 -33.49
N ILE A 900 -11.17 -66.57 -33.46
CA ILE A 900 -12.32 -65.97 -32.78
C ILE A 900 -12.89 -67.03 -31.86
N ASN A 901 -13.09 -66.71 -30.58
CA ASN A 901 -13.48 -67.67 -29.55
C ASN A 901 -12.57 -68.91 -29.54
N LYS A 902 -11.25 -68.72 -29.71
CA LYS A 902 -10.24 -69.80 -29.78
C LYS A 902 -10.43 -70.80 -30.91
N ARG A 903 -11.14 -70.42 -31.98
CA ARG A 903 -11.38 -71.25 -33.17
C ARG A 903 -10.99 -70.49 -34.43
N ASP A 904 -10.49 -71.22 -35.43
CA ASP A 904 -10.29 -70.67 -36.76
C ASP A 904 -11.63 -70.25 -37.38
N PHE A 905 -11.61 -69.22 -38.23
CA PHE A 905 -12.80 -68.72 -38.92
C PHE A 905 -12.56 -68.58 -40.42
N ILE A 906 -13.65 -68.62 -41.20
CA ILE A 906 -13.62 -68.45 -42.65
C ILE A 906 -14.26 -67.11 -42.97
N LYS A 907 -13.57 -66.31 -43.79
CA LYS A 907 -14.09 -65.04 -44.33
C LYS A 907 -15.02 -65.32 -45.51
N GLN A 908 -16.23 -64.80 -45.46
CA GLN A 908 -17.23 -64.93 -46.52
C GLN A 908 -17.38 -63.60 -47.29
N GLY A 909 -17.89 -63.66 -48.52
CA GLY A 909 -18.21 -62.46 -49.28
C GLY A 909 -19.36 -61.70 -48.61
N ILE A 910 -19.24 -60.39 -48.40
CA ILE A 910 -20.27 -59.61 -47.70
C ILE A 910 -21.64 -59.65 -48.41
N ASP A 911 -21.67 -59.85 -49.73
CA ASP A 911 -22.90 -60.00 -50.51
C ASP A 911 -23.68 -61.29 -50.17
N GLU A 912 -23.06 -62.27 -49.49
CA GLU A 912 -23.73 -63.47 -48.97
C GLU A 912 -24.41 -63.23 -47.62
N PHE A 913 -24.16 -62.08 -46.97
CA PHE A 913 -24.69 -61.79 -45.65
C PHE A 913 -26.19 -61.45 -45.70
N ILE A 914 -26.98 -62.23 -44.98
CA ILE A 914 -28.41 -61.96 -44.75
C ILE A 914 -28.56 -61.44 -43.33
N ILE A 915 -29.07 -60.21 -43.18
CA ILE A 915 -29.38 -59.63 -41.87
C ILE A 915 -30.44 -60.52 -41.18
N PRO A 916 -30.17 -61.11 -40.00
CA PRO A 916 -31.13 -61.95 -39.30
C PRO A 916 -32.42 -61.20 -38.93
N GLN A 917 -33.57 -61.89 -38.94
CA GLN A 917 -34.86 -61.29 -38.58
C GLN A 917 -34.98 -60.90 -37.10
N SER A 918 -34.07 -61.40 -36.25
CA SER A 918 -33.92 -61.00 -34.84
C SER A 918 -33.36 -59.58 -34.68
N ILE A 919 -32.70 -59.03 -35.71
CA ILE A 919 -32.10 -57.69 -35.66
C ILE A 919 -33.17 -56.62 -35.85
N THR A 920 -33.15 -55.62 -34.97
CA THR A 920 -34.05 -54.45 -34.99
C THR A 920 -33.33 -53.13 -35.25
N GLU A 921 -32.01 -53.08 -35.09
CA GLU A 921 -31.20 -51.86 -35.31
C GLU A 921 -29.86 -52.22 -35.95
N LEU A 922 -29.42 -51.40 -36.91
CA LEU A 922 -28.05 -51.40 -37.41
C LEU A 922 -27.26 -50.34 -36.67
N GLY A 923 -26.20 -50.73 -35.96
CA GLY A 923 -25.38 -49.81 -35.17
C GLY A 923 -24.55 -48.84 -36.03
N ASP A 924 -23.92 -47.87 -35.36
CA ASP A 924 -23.01 -46.93 -36.03
C ASP A 924 -21.85 -47.68 -36.69
N ASN A 925 -21.44 -47.24 -37.88
CA ASN A 925 -20.36 -47.84 -38.67
C ASN A 925 -20.54 -49.33 -39.01
N CYS A 926 -21.76 -49.88 -38.95
CA CYS A 926 -22.00 -51.33 -39.09
C CYS A 926 -21.46 -51.93 -40.40
N PHE A 927 -21.58 -51.23 -41.53
CA PHE A 927 -20.99 -51.62 -42.82
C PHE A 927 -19.90 -50.64 -43.27
N TYR A 928 -19.29 -49.88 -42.34
CA TYR A 928 -18.29 -48.88 -42.66
C TYR A 928 -17.11 -49.46 -43.42
N LYS A 929 -16.76 -48.87 -44.57
CA LYS A 929 -15.70 -49.34 -45.49
C LYS A 929 -15.88 -50.80 -45.97
N CYS A 930 -17.09 -51.35 -46.03
CA CYS A 930 -17.35 -52.63 -46.70
C CYS A 930 -17.22 -52.45 -48.23
N LYS A 931 -15.98 -52.48 -48.74
CA LYS A 931 -15.68 -52.08 -50.12
C LYS A 931 -16.27 -53.02 -51.17
N THR A 932 -16.46 -54.30 -50.85
CA THR A 932 -16.98 -55.31 -51.76
C THR A 932 -18.50 -55.42 -51.77
N LEU A 933 -19.20 -54.70 -50.89
CA LEU A 933 -20.66 -54.72 -50.80
C LEU A 933 -21.28 -54.09 -52.06
N THR A 934 -21.99 -54.88 -52.86
CA THR A 934 -22.63 -54.39 -54.10
C THR A 934 -24.11 -54.08 -53.92
N SER A 935 -24.80 -54.84 -53.07
CA SER A 935 -26.20 -54.64 -52.69
C SER A 935 -26.48 -55.30 -51.34
N ILE A 936 -27.46 -54.79 -50.59
CA ILE A 936 -27.91 -55.41 -49.33
C ILE A 936 -29.41 -55.22 -49.17
N ASN A 937 -30.09 -56.26 -48.69
CA ASN A 937 -31.50 -56.19 -48.35
C ASN A 937 -31.65 -55.89 -46.85
N ILE A 938 -32.19 -54.71 -46.52
CA ILE A 938 -32.48 -54.32 -45.13
C ILE A 938 -33.91 -54.78 -44.78
N PRO A 939 -34.09 -55.74 -43.86
CA PRO A 939 -35.40 -56.27 -43.53
C PRO A 939 -36.28 -55.25 -42.80
N ILE A 940 -37.60 -55.40 -42.89
CA ILE A 940 -38.59 -54.52 -42.25
C ILE A 940 -38.53 -54.53 -40.72
N THR A 941 -37.83 -55.50 -40.12
CA THR A 941 -37.58 -55.58 -38.69
C THR A 941 -36.66 -54.46 -38.21
N ILE A 942 -35.82 -53.90 -39.09
CA ILE A 942 -34.91 -52.80 -38.78
C ILE A 942 -35.71 -51.50 -38.67
N ASN A 943 -35.75 -50.90 -37.49
CA ASN A 943 -36.41 -49.62 -37.23
C ASN A 943 -35.42 -48.45 -37.02
N LYS A 944 -34.12 -48.73 -36.95
CA LYS A 944 -33.08 -47.70 -36.80
C LYS A 944 -31.79 -48.09 -37.54
N ILE A 945 -31.17 -47.10 -38.19
CA ILE A 945 -29.85 -47.18 -38.82
C ILE A 945 -28.95 -46.17 -38.10
N GLY A 946 -27.74 -46.58 -37.73
CA GLY A 946 -26.74 -45.77 -37.04
C GLY A 946 -25.91 -44.88 -37.97
N ASP A 947 -25.21 -43.91 -37.40
CA ASP A 947 -24.36 -42.97 -38.14
C ASP A 947 -23.25 -43.71 -38.89
N ASN A 948 -22.90 -43.24 -40.10
CA ASN A 948 -21.87 -43.83 -40.96
C ASN A 948 -22.10 -45.31 -41.35
N CYS A 949 -23.32 -45.84 -41.20
CA CYS A 949 -23.59 -47.27 -41.35
C CYS A 949 -23.06 -47.86 -42.67
N PHE A 950 -23.25 -47.20 -43.81
CA PHE A 950 -22.75 -47.62 -45.13
C PHE A 950 -21.66 -46.69 -45.70
N ASN A 951 -21.05 -45.84 -44.88
CA ASN A 951 -20.05 -44.88 -45.34
C ASN A 951 -18.83 -45.62 -45.95
N LYS A 952 -18.33 -45.14 -47.10
CA LYS A 952 -17.25 -45.74 -47.89
C LYS A 952 -17.54 -47.16 -48.42
N CYS A 953 -18.81 -47.54 -48.58
CA CYS A 953 -19.20 -48.73 -49.36
C CYS A 953 -19.10 -48.43 -50.86
N ILE A 954 -17.86 -48.33 -51.36
CA ILE A 954 -17.56 -47.82 -52.71
C ILE A 954 -18.19 -48.63 -53.86
N SER A 955 -18.49 -49.92 -53.64
CA SER A 955 -19.10 -50.79 -54.65
C SER A 955 -20.63 -50.88 -54.60
N LEU A 956 -21.28 -50.23 -53.62
CA LEU A 956 -22.72 -50.30 -53.43
C LEU A 956 -23.41 -49.59 -54.60
N LYS A 957 -24.25 -50.30 -55.36
CA LYS A 957 -24.89 -49.77 -56.58
C LYS A 957 -26.29 -49.24 -56.36
N SER A 958 -27.07 -49.95 -55.54
CA SER A 958 -28.43 -49.56 -55.17
C SER A 958 -28.76 -50.04 -53.77
N ILE A 959 -29.66 -49.32 -53.09
CA ILE A 959 -30.16 -49.71 -51.78
C ILE A 959 -31.64 -49.32 -51.61
N THR A 960 -32.39 -50.18 -50.93
CA THR A 960 -33.80 -49.93 -50.58
C THR A 960 -33.91 -49.77 -49.07
N ILE A 961 -34.38 -48.60 -48.63
CA ILE A 961 -34.60 -48.31 -47.21
C ILE A 961 -35.99 -48.82 -46.82
N PRO A 962 -36.15 -49.62 -45.75
CA PRO A 962 -37.45 -50.18 -45.39
C PRO A 962 -38.37 -49.12 -44.77
N THR A 963 -39.69 -49.28 -44.93
CA THR A 963 -40.71 -48.34 -44.44
C THR A 963 -40.79 -48.21 -42.92
N SER A 964 -40.07 -49.05 -42.19
CA SER A 964 -39.90 -49.01 -40.73
C SER A 964 -38.93 -47.92 -40.25
N ILE A 965 -38.09 -47.36 -41.13
CA ILE A 965 -37.13 -46.30 -40.80
C ILE A 965 -37.81 -44.93 -40.87
N SER A 966 -37.56 -44.09 -39.87
CA SER A 966 -38.03 -42.69 -39.80
C SER A 966 -36.94 -41.65 -40.09
N LYS A 967 -35.66 -41.98 -39.93
CA LYS A 967 -34.52 -41.09 -40.16
C LYS A 967 -33.38 -41.81 -40.86
N ILE A 968 -32.79 -41.18 -41.88
CA ILE A 968 -31.48 -41.58 -42.41
C ILE A 968 -30.40 -40.81 -41.61
N PRO A 969 -29.44 -41.51 -40.98
CA PRO A 969 -28.48 -40.90 -40.04
C PRO A 969 -27.34 -40.14 -40.73
N ASP A 970 -26.48 -39.49 -39.93
CA ASP A 970 -25.38 -38.67 -40.45
C ASP A 970 -24.35 -39.55 -41.18
N SER A 971 -23.85 -39.05 -42.31
CA SER A 971 -22.85 -39.70 -43.17
C SER A 971 -23.20 -41.12 -43.61
N CYS A 972 -24.48 -41.52 -43.60
CA CYS A 972 -24.89 -42.92 -43.78
C CYS A 972 -24.33 -43.58 -45.06
N PHE A 973 -24.36 -42.88 -46.19
CA PHE A 973 -23.89 -43.32 -47.51
C PHE A 973 -22.75 -42.46 -48.07
N GLU A 974 -22.10 -41.66 -47.22
CA GLU A 974 -21.01 -40.79 -47.65
C GLU A 974 -19.91 -41.61 -48.34
N TYR A 975 -19.35 -41.10 -49.44
CA TYR A 975 -18.33 -41.79 -50.25
C TYR A 975 -18.75 -43.15 -50.86
N CYS A 976 -20.05 -43.41 -51.03
CA CYS A 976 -20.53 -44.55 -51.82
C CYS A 976 -20.48 -44.24 -53.33
N SER A 977 -19.27 -44.25 -53.91
CA SER A 977 -19.02 -43.72 -55.26
C SER A 977 -19.78 -44.40 -56.42
N LEU A 978 -20.25 -45.64 -56.27
CA LEU A 978 -21.02 -46.36 -57.29
C LEU A 978 -22.53 -46.38 -57.03
N LEU A 979 -23.02 -45.68 -55.99
CA LEU A 979 -24.44 -45.67 -55.63
C LEU A 979 -25.21 -44.80 -56.64
N THR A 980 -25.91 -45.44 -57.58
CA THR A 980 -26.64 -44.76 -58.66
C THR A 980 -28.13 -44.59 -58.39
N GLU A 981 -28.70 -45.38 -57.46
CA GLU A 981 -30.14 -45.38 -57.17
C GLU A 981 -30.39 -45.66 -55.68
N ILE A 982 -31.28 -44.88 -55.05
CA ILE A 982 -31.76 -45.14 -53.69
C ILE A 982 -33.28 -45.01 -53.61
N ASN A 983 -33.92 -46.05 -53.06
CA ASN A 983 -35.36 -46.06 -52.80
C ASN A 983 -35.63 -45.59 -51.37
N ILE A 984 -36.09 -44.34 -51.23
CA ILE A 984 -36.41 -43.71 -49.94
C ILE A 984 -37.94 -43.79 -49.70
N PRO A 985 -38.41 -44.45 -48.62
CA PRO A 985 -39.83 -44.57 -48.33
C PRO A 985 -40.41 -43.27 -47.76
N THR A 986 -41.74 -43.11 -47.84
CA THR A 986 -42.47 -41.96 -47.30
C THR A 986 -42.42 -41.85 -45.77
N SER A 987 -41.93 -42.88 -45.08
CA SER A 987 -41.75 -42.89 -43.63
C SER A 987 -40.59 -42.01 -43.15
N ILE A 988 -39.66 -41.63 -44.04
CA ILE A 988 -38.50 -40.80 -43.68
C ILE A 988 -38.91 -39.35 -43.46
N SER A 989 -38.72 -38.86 -42.23
CA SER A 989 -38.95 -37.47 -41.83
C SER A 989 -37.68 -36.63 -41.75
N GLU A 990 -36.50 -37.25 -41.72
CA GLU A 990 -35.21 -36.56 -41.54
C GLU A 990 -34.07 -37.29 -42.29
N ILE A 991 -33.17 -36.51 -42.92
CA ILE A 991 -31.94 -36.98 -43.54
C ILE A 991 -30.78 -36.24 -42.85
N GLY A 992 -29.82 -37.02 -42.32
CA GLY A 992 -28.66 -36.53 -41.58
C GLY A 992 -27.65 -35.75 -42.43
N ASN A 993 -26.72 -35.10 -41.75
CA ASN A 993 -25.64 -34.33 -42.38
C ASN A 993 -24.73 -35.25 -43.19
N TYR A 994 -24.25 -34.81 -44.35
CA TYR A 994 -23.34 -35.57 -45.23
C TYR A 994 -23.83 -36.96 -45.63
N CYS A 995 -25.14 -37.20 -45.58
CA CYS A 995 -25.72 -38.53 -45.75
C CYS A 995 -25.36 -39.22 -47.08
N PHE A 996 -25.17 -38.48 -48.19
CA PHE A 996 -24.91 -39.04 -49.53
C PHE A 996 -23.60 -38.51 -50.12
#